data_AF-A0A7X4XH98-F1
#
_entry.id   AF-A0A7X4XH98-F1
#
_cell.length_a   1.000
_cell.length_b   1.000
_cell.length_c   1.000
_cell.angle_alpha   90.00
_cell.angle_beta   90.00
_cell.angle_gamma   90.00
#
_symmetry.space_group_name_H-M   'P 1'
#
loop_
_entity.id
_entity.type
_entity.pdbx_description
1 polymer ?
#
loop_
_entity_poly.entity_id
_entity_poly.type
_entity_poly.pdbx_seq_one_letter_code
_entity_poly.pdbx_strand_id
1 'polypeptide(L)'
;MNKKRLNIVAMVSVSFIGLSGCAVDSVTSSHYQENLLTNGNFSQGTDGWWAAGAVLQSADEMGCITFTEKGKNSWDVILGQSGLALKKGEDYHLQFHALAHQTTNVKTLVQHNGAPYTNHLIKDINLNQELKPFQFSFKPSDNDDNVQLQFQMGTEEPTTVCVKDIMLLGPQYITDADLANVRVNQVGYFIHGPKHATVATSKRTPVTWKLLDANHSVIAEGKTTPFGLNKASGEPVQWIDFSHIQIPMLKARLEVDGEQSHPFSIDNTIYSEMKYDALSFFYQQRSGIDILPEYVQRADLARPAGHRAEVVTCFNQTDAKGNHWPGCDLTLDVTGGWYDAGDHGKYVVNGGISLWTLVNYYEREKFATPSHPSAFADGKVRIPENNNKYNDLLDESRWMMDFLMAMQVPENSQIWVPVGDQSNQLDNLKLTKIDASGMAFHKIADDVWTGMPLPPHKNTRDRFLSYPTTAATLNLAATAAQCARVWKDLDPAYAQQCLASAENAWKAAHKHKNIYAYDNFVGSGPYDDTEMDDEFYWAAAELFTTTGKAEYKKALQSSPYYLATPKGDIDATGDLYWQGVSGAGTLTLALVPNHLPAKDIEKARSNIIKTADTYHQSIGKEGYRIPYHTEEYPWGSNSNLMNRSIFLGIAYDFTKNPKYIQGIIDAMDYILGRNPLDQSYVSGYGSRPLLNPHHRFWAHPVDSESPLVAPGVMSGGPNSINFSDPVASSMKGKCIGQTCWKDDIGAWTLNEITINWNAPFFWAVSFLDETAQ
;
A
#
# COMPACT_ATOMS: atom_id res chain seq x y z
N MET A 1 4.67 45.78 15.00
CA MET A 1 4.01 47.07 15.27
C MET A 1 2.48 46.85 15.32
N ASN A 2 1.89 46.96 16.52
CA ASN A 2 0.61 47.64 16.88
C ASN A 2 -0.53 47.74 15.82
N LYS A 3 -1.81 47.35 16.03
CA LYS A 3 -2.81 47.51 17.14
C LYS A 3 -3.98 46.51 16.95
N LYS A 4 -4.51 45.79 17.98
CA LYS A 4 -5.73 46.04 18.83
C LYS A 4 -7.01 46.37 18.03
N ARG A 5 -8.25 45.89 18.28
CA ARG A 5 -9.06 45.25 19.38
C ARG A 5 -10.43 44.86 18.71
N LEU A 6 -11.32 43.96 19.16
CA LEU A 6 -12.15 43.99 20.38
C LEU A 6 -13.10 42.76 20.41
N ASN A 7 -13.35 42.20 21.61
CA ASN A 7 -14.35 41.14 21.91
C ASN A 7 -15.73 41.75 22.25
N ILE A 8 -16.82 41.00 21.99
CA ILE A 8 -18.09 41.12 22.73
C ILE A 8 -18.63 39.70 23.04
N VAL A 9 -18.95 39.50 24.33
CA VAL A 9 -19.59 38.33 24.94
C VAL A 9 -21.06 38.69 25.21
N ALA A 10 -21.98 37.74 25.06
CA ALA A 10 -23.32 37.82 25.66
C ALA A 10 -23.71 36.47 26.29
N MET A 11 -23.76 36.45 27.62
CA MET A 11 -24.48 35.45 28.42
C MET A 11 -25.92 35.92 28.62
N VAL A 12 -26.89 35.00 28.59
CA VAL A 12 -28.19 35.19 29.25
C VAL A 12 -28.44 34.00 30.16
N SER A 13 -28.58 34.31 31.45
CA SER A 13 -28.97 33.46 32.56
C SER A 13 -30.45 33.68 32.89
N VAL A 14 -31.22 32.62 33.16
CA VAL A 14 -32.49 32.71 33.91
C VAL A 14 -32.61 31.50 34.85
N SER A 15 -32.91 31.77 36.12
CA SER A 15 -33.13 30.79 37.18
C SER A 15 -34.63 30.64 37.52
N PHE A 16 -35.03 29.38 37.76
CA PHE A 16 -36.06 28.79 38.64
C PHE A 16 -37.29 29.59 39.13
N ILE A 17 -38.47 28.92 39.09
CA ILE A 17 -39.37 28.59 40.23
C ILE A 17 -40.34 27.48 39.76
N GLY A 18 -40.58 26.45 40.59
CA GLY A 18 -41.42 25.28 40.28
C GLY A 18 -42.86 25.34 40.78
N LEU A 19 -43.64 24.29 40.46
CA LEU A 19 -44.77 23.77 41.24
C LEU A 19 -45.26 22.42 40.65
N SER A 20 -45.74 21.57 41.55
CA SER A 20 -46.01 20.13 41.48
C SER A 20 -47.17 19.69 40.57
N GLY A 21 -47.12 18.44 40.07
CA GLY A 21 -48.32 17.75 39.56
C GLY A 21 -48.07 16.47 38.76
N CYS A 22 -48.30 15.31 39.40
CA CYS A 22 -48.69 13.97 38.93
C CYS A 22 -48.34 13.45 37.52
N ALA A 23 -47.67 12.28 37.54
CA ALA A 23 -47.47 11.23 36.55
C ALA A 23 -48.35 11.18 35.28
N VAL A 24 -47.70 11.04 34.13
CA VAL A 24 -48.04 10.08 33.06
C VAL A 24 -46.73 9.57 32.46
N ASP A 25 -46.52 8.25 32.45
CA ASP A 25 -45.45 7.60 31.69
C ASP A 25 -45.56 7.97 30.21
N SER A 26 -44.48 8.51 29.65
CA SER A 26 -44.20 8.37 28.22
C SER A 26 -42.71 8.16 28.05
N VAL A 27 -42.34 6.89 27.93
CA VAL A 27 -41.08 6.48 27.32
C VAL A 27 -41.14 6.92 25.86
N THR A 28 -40.43 7.99 25.51
CA THR A 28 -40.08 8.28 24.13
C THR A 28 -38.56 8.29 24.02
N SER A 29 -37.99 7.09 23.83
CA SER A 29 -36.65 6.95 23.29
C SER A 29 -36.69 7.38 21.82
N SER A 30 -36.34 8.63 21.53
CA SER A 30 -35.98 9.03 20.17
C SER A 30 -34.62 8.41 19.83
N HIS A 31 -34.62 7.17 19.35
CA HIS A 31 -33.44 6.61 18.68
C HIS A 31 -33.25 7.40 17.38
N TYR A 32 -32.17 8.17 17.31
CA TYR A 32 -31.71 8.74 16.03
C TYR A 32 -31.46 7.57 15.08
N GLN A 33 -32.25 7.46 14.01
CA GLN A 33 -31.96 6.51 12.94
C GLN A 33 -30.91 7.15 12.04
N GLU A 34 -29.68 6.63 12.10
CA GLU A 34 -28.60 7.07 11.23
C GLU A 34 -28.74 6.40 9.86
N ASN A 35 -28.37 7.12 8.79
CA ASN A 35 -28.23 6.50 7.48
C ASN A 35 -26.88 5.78 7.40
N LEU A 36 -26.93 4.46 7.21
CA LEU A 36 -25.74 3.61 7.13
C LEU A 36 -25.08 3.64 5.75
N LEU A 37 -25.81 4.07 4.72
CA LEU A 37 -25.30 4.22 3.37
C LEU A 37 -24.67 5.60 3.17
N THR A 38 -23.58 5.66 2.42
CA THR A 38 -22.95 6.89 1.95
C THR A 38 -23.38 7.19 0.51
N ASN A 39 -23.31 8.47 0.12
CA ASN A 39 -23.55 8.95 -1.25
C ASN A 39 -24.83 8.39 -1.94
N GLY A 40 -25.92 8.18 -1.18
CA GLY A 40 -27.16 7.60 -1.74
C GLY A 40 -27.92 8.49 -2.72
N ASN A 41 -27.54 9.77 -2.82
CA ASN A 41 -28.05 10.75 -3.77
C ASN A 41 -27.12 10.95 -4.98
N PHE A 42 -25.97 10.26 -5.04
CA PHE A 42 -24.98 10.37 -6.11
C PHE A 42 -24.45 11.80 -6.35
N SER A 43 -24.49 12.67 -5.34
CA SER A 43 -23.93 14.04 -5.45
C SER A 43 -22.39 14.04 -5.50
N GLN A 44 -21.76 12.96 -5.06
CA GLN A 44 -20.30 12.74 -5.12
C GLN A 44 -19.94 11.77 -6.25
N GLY A 45 -20.65 11.85 -7.38
CA GLY A 45 -20.50 10.89 -8.46
C GLY A 45 -20.89 9.48 -8.01
N THR A 46 -20.10 8.49 -8.38
CA THR A 46 -20.33 7.07 -8.07
C THR A 46 -19.60 6.60 -6.80
N ASP A 47 -19.00 7.51 -6.02
CA ASP A 47 -18.22 7.19 -4.83
C ASP A 47 -19.00 6.29 -3.85
N GLY A 48 -18.36 5.21 -3.39
CA GLY A 48 -18.94 4.22 -2.47
C GLY A 48 -19.87 3.19 -3.12
N TRP A 49 -20.25 3.35 -4.39
CA TRP A 49 -21.07 2.40 -5.14
C TRP A 49 -20.23 1.57 -6.10
N TRP A 50 -20.51 0.28 -6.19
CA TRP A 50 -19.88 -0.64 -7.14
C TRP A 50 -20.93 -1.23 -8.08
N ALA A 51 -20.50 -1.60 -9.28
CA ALA A 51 -21.34 -2.31 -10.24
C ALA A 51 -20.62 -3.53 -10.81
N ALA A 52 -21.39 -4.57 -11.10
CA ALA A 52 -20.93 -5.79 -11.78
C ALA A 52 -21.77 -5.99 -13.05
N GLY A 53 -21.12 -6.45 -14.13
CA GLY A 53 -21.78 -6.75 -15.41
C GLY A 53 -22.39 -5.54 -16.14
N ALA A 54 -22.05 -4.31 -15.72
CA ALA A 54 -22.66 -3.09 -16.23
C ALA A 54 -21.77 -1.87 -16.02
N VAL A 55 -22.11 -0.78 -16.70
CA VAL A 55 -21.49 0.53 -16.53
C VAL A 55 -22.36 1.37 -15.59
N LEU A 56 -21.77 1.85 -14.48
CA LEU A 56 -22.41 2.78 -13.55
C LEU A 56 -21.96 4.21 -13.87
N GLN A 57 -22.92 5.11 -14.00
CA GLN A 57 -22.70 6.54 -14.17
C GLN A 57 -23.60 7.34 -13.23
N SER A 58 -23.09 8.44 -12.72
CA SER A 58 -23.92 9.43 -12.03
C SER A 58 -24.44 10.47 -13.03
N ALA A 59 -25.75 10.64 -13.14
CA ALA A 59 -26.39 11.68 -13.94
C ALA A 59 -27.64 12.20 -13.21
N ASP A 60 -27.88 13.51 -13.22
CA ASP A 60 -29.05 14.14 -12.58
C ASP A 60 -29.28 13.71 -11.12
N GLU A 61 -28.21 13.59 -10.33
CA GLU A 61 -28.26 13.09 -8.94
C GLU A 61 -28.94 11.71 -8.82
N MET A 62 -28.70 10.84 -9.81
CA MET A 62 -29.07 9.43 -9.83
C MET A 62 -27.85 8.58 -10.20
N GLY A 63 -27.77 7.39 -9.62
CA GLY A 63 -26.88 6.33 -10.08
C GLY A 63 -27.60 5.52 -11.14
N CYS A 64 -27.14 5.62 -12.39
CA CYS A 64 -27.70 4.92 -13.53
C CYS A 64 -26.76 3.78 -13.95
N ILE A 65 -27.25 2.54 -13.81
CA ILE A 65 -26.56 1.34 -14.24
C ILE A 65 -27.09 0.91 -15.61
N THR A 66 -26.19 0.80 -16.59
CA THR A 66 -26.52 0.39 -17.96
C THR A 66 -25.82 -0.93 -18.29
N PHE A 67 -26.60 -1.95 -18.65
CA PHE A 67 -26.09 -3.24 -19.09
C PHE A 67 -26.57 -3.53 -20.50
N THR A 68 -25.66 -4.05 -21.33
CA THR A 68 -25.88 -4.31 -22.75
C THR A 68 -26.05 -5.79 -23.07
N GLU A 69 -25.74 -6.67 -22.11
CA GLU A 69 -25.82 -8.13 -22.25
C GLU A 69 -26.68 -8.73 -21.15
N LYS A 70 -27.48 -9.73 -21.52
CA LYS A 70 -28.32 -10.48 -20.60
C LYS A 70 -27.50 -11.60 -19.95
N GLY A 71 -27.53 -11.65 -18.63
CA GLY A 71 -26.91 -12.71 -17.83
C GLY A 71 -27.75 -13.99 -17.74
N LYS A 72 -27.12 -15.03 -17.17
CA LYS A 72 -27.76 -16.30 -16.81
C LYS A 72 -28.38 -16.26 -15.40
N ASN A 73 -27.85 -15.41 -14.52
CA ASN A 73 -28.28 -15.27 -13.12
C ASN A 73 -28.64 -13.83 -12.77
N SER A 74 -29.43 -13.64 -11.71
CA SER A 74 -29.86 -12.29 -11.28
C SER A 74 -28.68 -11.43 -10.83
N TRP A 75 -27.66 -12.05 -10.26
CA TRP A 75 -26.43 -11.40 -9.79
C TRP A 75 -25.39 -11.17 -10.89
N ASP A 76 -25.67 -11.52 -12.15
CA ASP A 76 -24.73 -11.23 -13.25
C ASP A 76 -24.68 -9.72 -13.57
N VAL A 77 -25.73 -8.96 -13.19
CA VAL A 77 -25.76 -7.50 -13.22
C VAL A 77 -26.20 -6.97 -11.85
N ILE A 78 -25.34 -6.18 -11.21
CA ILE A 78 -25.55 -5.67 -9.86
C ILE A 78 -25.15 -4.20 -9.76
N LEU A 79 -25.93 -3.41 -9.03
CA LEU A 79 -25.50 -2.19 -8.37
C LEU A 79 -25.51 -2.41 -6.86
N GLY A 80 -24.43 -2.08 -6.15
CA GLY A 80 -24.38 -2.30 -4.71
C GLY A 80 -23.50 -1.33 -3.93
N GLN A 81 -23.67 -1.39 -2.60
CA GLN A 81 -22.84 -0.73 -1.62
C GLN A 81 -22.59 -1.70 -0.46
N SER A 82 -21.31 -1.93 -0.14
CA SER A 82 -20.86 -2.87 0.89
C SER A 82 -20.36 -2.15 2.14
N GLY A 83 -19.85 -2.90 3.13
CA GLY A 83 -19.27 -2.32 4.34
C GLY A 83 -20.30 -1.90 5.39
N LEU A 84 -21.49 -2.49 5.34
CA LEU A 84 -22.55 -2.28 6.31
C LEU A 84 -22.42 -3.28 7.46
N ALA A 85 -22.97 -2.93 8.61
CA ALA A 85 -23.05 -3.82 9.76
C ALA A 85 -24.43 -3.67 10.40
N LEU A 86 -25.04 -4.79 10.72
CA LEU A 86 -26.40 -4.91 11.21
C LEU A 86 -26.42 -5.70 12.52
N LYS A 87 -27.14 -5.17 13.51
CA LYS A 87 -27.28 -5.80 14.82
C LYS A 87 -28.57 -6.62 14.86
N LYS A 88 -28.47 -7.81 15.43
CA LYS A 88 -29.59 -8.74 15.62
C LYS A 88 -30.78 -8.06 16.29
N GLY A 89 -31.97 -8.21 15.69
CA GLY A 89 -33.24 -7.79 16.27
C GLY A 89 -33.54 -6.29 16.27
N GLU A 90 -32.58 -5.44 15.87
CA GLU A 90 -32.79 -3.99 15.72
C GLU A 90 -33.60 -3.67 14.45
N ASP A 91 -34.29 -2.52 14.44
CA ASP A 91 -35.10 -2.07 13.31
C ASP A 91 -34.27 -1.32 12.26
N TYR A 92 -34.38 -1.77 11.00
CA TYR A 92 -33.77 -1.11 9.84
C TYR A 92 -34.82 -0.78 8.77
N HIS A 93 -34.66 0.37 8.11
CA HIS A 93 -35.53 0.85 7.04
C HIS A 93 -34.74 1.24 5.80
N LEU A 94 -34.93 0.50 4.70
CA LEU A 94 -34.41 0.84 3.39
C LEU A 94 -35.42 1.71 2.64
N GLN A 95 -34.98 2.84 2.09
CA GLN A 95 -35.79 3.70 1.23
C GLN A 95 -34.98 4.21 0.04
N PHE A 96 -35.63 4.36 -1.11
CA PHE A 96 -35.03 4.88 -2.34
C PHE A 96 -36.10 5.24 -3.38
N HIS A 97 -35.70 5.98 -4.41
CA HIS A 97 -36.46 6.14 -5.64
C HIS A 97 -35.77 5.42 -6.79
N ALA A 98 -36.56 4.84 -7.70
CA ALA A 98 -36.00 4.16 -8.86
C ALA A 98 -36.89 4.26 -10.11
N LEU A 99 -36.26 4.25 -11.28
CA LEU A 99 -36.89 4.12 -12.59
C LEU A 99 -36.04 3.23 -13.51
N ALA A 100 -36.61 2.83 -14.64
CA ALA A 100 -35.90 2.13 -15.70
C ALA A 100 -36.32 2.64 -17.09
N HIS A 101 -35.38 2.71 -18.03
CA HIS A 101 -35.67 3.16 -19.40
C HIS A 101 -36.61 2.20 -20.16
N GLN A 102 -36.56 0.92 -19.80
CA GLN A 102 -37.48 -0.13 -20.24
C GLN A 102 -38.09 -0.83 -19.02
N THR A 103 -39.26 -1.46 -19.19
CA THR A 103 -39.89 -2.20 -18.09
C THR A 103 -39.02 -3.39 -17.71
N THR A 104 -38.64 -3.48 -16.43
CA THR A 104 -37.70 -4.49 -15.93
C THR A 104 -37.98 -4.82 -14.47
N ASN A 105 -37.57 -6.01 -14.02
CA ASN A 105 -37.65 -6.39 -12.61
C ASN A 105 -36.29 -6.28 -11.93
N VAL A 106 -36.26 -5.69 -10.75
CA VAL A 106 -35.04 -5.56 -9.95
C VAL A 106 -35.24 -6.28 -8.62
N LYS A 107 -34.30 -7.13 -8.26
CA LYS A 107 -34.24 -7.78 -6.95
C LYS A 107 -33.40 -6.93 -6.00
N THR A 108 -34.05 -6.28 -5.05
CA THR A 108 -33.43 -5.46 -4.01
C THR A 108 -33.12 -6.31 -2.78
N LEU A 109 -31.86 -6.33 -2.35
CA LEU A 109 -31.37 -7.19 -1.27
C LEU A 109 -30.58 -6.40 -0.24
N VAL A 110 -30.75 -6.74 1.04
CA VAL A 110 -29.75 -6.48 2.08
C VAL A 110 -29.30 -7.82 2.59
N GLN A 111 -28.02 -8.15 2.43
CA GLN A 111 -27.51 -9.50 2.66
C GLN A 111 -26.09 -9.51 3.20
N HIS A 112 -25.69 -10.62 3.81
CA HIS A 112 -24.30 -10.91 4.15
C HIS A 112 -23.42 -10.88 2.88
N ASN A 113 -22.25 -10.29 3.01
CA ASN A 113 -21.26 -10.11 1.96
C ASN A 113 -20.21 -11.24 1.97
N GLY A 114 -20.67 -12.44 1.63
CA GLY A 114 -19.86 -13.66 1.59
C GLY A 114 -20.75 -14.89 1.64
N ALA A 115 -20.25 -16.08 1.29
CA ALA A 115 -21.01 -17.31 1.44
C ALA A 115 -21.37 -17.54 2.93
N PRO A 116 -22.62 -17.89 3.28
CA PRO A 116 -23.69 -18.41 2.42
C PRO A 116 -24.67 -17.35 1.86
N TYR A 117 -24.31 -16.06 1.86
CA TYR A 117 -25.11 -14.93 1.37
C TYR A 117 -26.48 -14.81 2.06
N THR A 118 -26.48 -14.88 3.38
CA THR A 118 -27.68 -14.77 4.21
C THR A 118 -28.43 -13.48 3.93
N ASN A 119 -29.70 -13.57 3.53
CA ASN A 119 -30.55 -12.41 3.23
C ASN A 119 -31.20 -11.87 4.51
N HIS A 120 -30.97 -10.60 4.82
CA HIS A 120 -31.71 -9.84 5.82
C HIS A 120 -32.96 -9.17 5.25
N LEU A 121 -32.91 -8.79 3.96
CA LEU A 121 -34.02 -8.30 3.16
C LEU A 121 -33.90 -8.84 1.73
N ILE A 122 -35.03 -9.27 1.16
CA ILE A 122 -35.16 -9.58 -0.27
C ILE A 122 -36.53 -9.12 -0.77
N LYS A 123 -36.54 -8.29 -1.82
CA LYS A 123 -37.76 -7.76 -2.45
C LYS A 123 -37.57 -7.68 -3.96
N ASP A 124 -38.54 -8.19 -4.71
CA ASP A 124 -38.62 -7.96 -6.14
C ASP A 124 -39.49 -6.72 -6.41
N ILE A 125 -38.96 -5.77 -7.18
CA ILE A 125 -39.64 -4.53 -7.58
C ILE A 125 -39.74 -4.48 -9.09
N ASN A 126 -40.83 -3.89 -9.60
CA ASN A 126 -41.02 -3.67 -11.03
C ASN A 126 -40.85 -2.19 -11.36
N LEU A 127 -39.96 -1.91 -12.30
CA LEU A 127 -39.62 -0.56 -12.74
C LEU A 127 -40.08 -0.31 -14.15
N ASN A 128 -40.38 0.95 -14.44
CA ASN A 128 -40.67 1.50 -15.75
C ASN A 128 -40.12 2.93 -15.80
N GLN A 129 -40.50 3.72 -16.81
CA GLN A 129 -39.96 5.06 -17.02
C GLN A 129 -40.41 6.09 -15.97
N GLU A 130 -41.33 5.72 -15.07
CA GLU A 130 -41.78 6.58 -13.98
C GLU A 130 -40.88 6.39 -12.75
N LEU A 131 -40.43 7.50 -12.15
CA LEU A 131 -39.69 7.48 -10.90
C LEU A 131 -40.63 7.12 -9.74
N LYS A 132 -40.40 5.95 -9.14
CA LYS A 132 -41.25 5.42 -8.06
C LYS A 132 -40.50 5.38 -6.73
N PRO A 133 -41.16 5.73 -5.61
CA PRO A 133 -40.60 5.55 -4.27
C PRO A 133 -40.77 4.09 -3.80
N PHE A 134 -39.77 3.59 -3.07
CA PHE A 134 -39.78 2.30 -2.41
C PHE A 134 -39.35 2.43 -0.95
N GLN A 135 -40.02 1.70 -0.07
CA GLN A 135 -39.72 1.68 1.36
C GLN A 135 -39.93 0.28 1.94
N PHE A 136 -38.92 -0.24 2.64
CA PHE A 136 -38.93 -1.57 3.23
C PHE A 136 -38.35 -1.55 4.63
N SER A 137 -38.96 -2.29 5.56
CA SER A 137 -38.47 -2.46 6.93
C SER A 137 -38.09 -3.92 7.16
N PHE A 138 -37.04 -4.16 7.92
CA PHE A 138 -36.60 -5.51 8.29
C PHE A 138 -35.84 -5.53 9.63
N LYS A 139 -35.71 -6.73 10.20
CA LYS A 139 -34.92 -7.00 11.42
C LYS A 139 -33.95 -8.15 11.12
N PRO A 140 -32.62 -7.96 11.29
CA PRO A 140 -31.63 -9.01 11.13
C PRO A 140 -31.88 -10.17 12.08
N SER A 141 -31.71 -11.39 11.58
CA SER A 141 -31.88 -12.61 12.38
C SER A 141 -30.67 -12.92 13.28
N ASP A 142 -29.49 -12.40 12.91
CA ASP A 142 -28.24 -12.47 13.65
C ASP A 142 -27.45 -11.16 13.54
N ASN A 143 -26.40 -11.02 14.35
CA ASN A 143 -25.43 -9.93 14.19
C ASN A 143 -24.62 -10.24 12.92
N ASP A 144 -24.44 -9.22 12.08
CA ASP A 144 -23.72 -9.35 10.83
C ASP A 144 -22.90 -8.08 10.61
N ASP A 145 -21.57 -8.21 10.64
CA ASP A 145 -20.61 -7.12 10.53
C ASP A 145 -20.07 -6.93 9.10
N ASN A 146 -20.59 -7.72 8.15
CA ASN A 146 -20.16 -7.71 6.77
C ASN A 146 -21.40 -7.82 5.85
N VAL A 147 -22.15 -6.72 5.77
CA VAL A 147 -23.41 -6.61 5.03
C VAL A 147 -23.24 -5.72 3.79
N GLN A 148 -24.06 -5.99 2.77
CA GLN A 148 -24.18 -5.17 1.57
C GLN A 148 -25.63 -4.96 1.14
N LEU A 149 -25.90 -3.81 0.51
CA LEU A 149 -27.11 -3.54 -0.26
C LEU A 149 -26.85 -3.85 -1.73
N GLN A 150 -27.77 -4.56 -2.39
CA GLN A 150 -27.69 -4.85 -3.83
C GLN A 150 -29.02 -4.61 -4.55
N PHE A 151 -28.90 -4.20 -5.81
CA PHE A 151 -29.95 -4.19 -6.83
C PHE A 151 -29.52 -5.12 -7.96
N GLN A 152 -30.12 -6.31 -8.02
CA GLN A 152 -29.80 -7.36 -8.98
C GLN A 152 -30.80 -7.40 -10.14
N MET A 153 -30.31 -7.48 -11.37
CA MET A 153 -31.14 -7.46 -12.59
C MET A 153 -30.58 -8.25 -13.77
N GLY A 154 -29.63 -9.15 -13.52
CA GLY A 154 -28.87 -9.83 -14.58
C GLY A 154 -29.70 -10.73 -15.51
N THR A 155 -30.87 -11.23 -15.08
CA THR A 155 -31.76 -12.04 -15.92
C THR A 155 -32.71 -11.24 -16.80
N GLU A 156 -32.71 -9.92 -16.69
CA GLU A 156 -33.63 -9.05 -17.42
C GLU A 156 -33.07 -8.65 -18.79
N GLU A 157 -33.92 -8.08 -19.65
CA GLU A 157 -33.45 -7.56 -20.94
C GLU A 157 -32.59 -6.29 -20.77
N PRO A 158 -31.54 -6.09 -21.59
CA PRO A 158 -30.66 -4.93 -21.54
C PRO A 158 -31.40 -3.59 -21.44
N THR A 159 -31.09 -2.82 -20.40
CA THR A 159 -31.68 -1.51 -20.14
C THR A 159 -30.78 -0.67 -19.24
N THR A 160 -31.18 0.58 -19.00
CA THR A 160 -30.67 1.40 -17.90
C THR A 160 -31.66 1.39 -16.75
N VAL A 161 -31.16 1.18 -15.53
CA VAL A 161 -31.91 1.37 -14.27
C VAL A 161 -31.25 2.52 -13.52
N CYS A 162 -32.05 3.47 -13.04
CA CYS A 162 -31.55 4.62 -12.28
C CYS A 162 -32.17 4.61 -10.88
N VAL A 163 -31.34 4.87 -9.87
CA VAL A 163 -31.71 4.93 -8.45
C VAL A 163 -31.21 6.23 -7.81
N LYS A 164 -31.98 6.79 -6.85
CA LYS A 164 -31.56 7.93 -6.03
C LYS A 164 -32.17 7.93 -4.64
N ASP A 165 -31.67 8.83 -3.80
CA ASP A 165 -32.10 9.06 -2.42
C ASP A 165 -32.09 7.77 -1.58
N ILE A 166 -31.08 6.93 -1.81
CA ILE A 166 -30.98 5.63 -1.17
C ILE A 166 -30.51 5.82 0.26
N MET A 167 -31.32 5.38 1.21
CA MET A 167 -31.00 5.43 2.63
C MET A 167 -31.33 4.10 3.29
N LEU A 168 -30.42 3.62 4.13
CA LEU A 168 -30.65 2.52 5.05
C LEU A 168 -30.58 3.08 6.46
N LEU A 169 -31.74 3.33 7.05
CA LEU A 169 -31.89 3.96 8.35
C LEU A 169 -31.94 2.89 9.44
N GLY A 170 -31.08 3.01 10.46
CA GLY A 170 -31.08 2.11 11.61
C GLY A 170 -29.94 2.42 12.59
N PRO A 171 -29.81 1.65 13.69
CA PRO A 171 -28.69 1.83 14.59
C PRO A 171 -27.39 1.31 13.94
N GLN A 172 -26.30 2.07 14.08
CA GLN A 172 -24.97 1.57 13.75
C GLN A 172 -24.65 0.35 14.61
N TYR A 173 -24.20 -0.72 13.95
CA TYR A 173 -23.57 -1.86 14.62
C TYR A 173 -22.07 -1.74 14.40
N ILE A 174 -21.33 -1.49 15.47
CA ILE A 174 -19.87 -1.59 15.47
C ILE A 174 -19.57 -2.83 16.28
N THR A 175 -18.94 -3.83 15.65
CA THR A 175 -18.31 -4.91 16.43
C THR A 175 -17.17 -4.27 17.20
N ASP A 176 -17.22 -4.33 18.53
CA ASP A 176 -16.04 -4.05 19.34
C ASP A 176 -14.97 -5.04 18.88
N ALA A 177 -13.96 -4.54 18.17
CA ALA A 177 -12.78 -5.34 17.91
C ALA A 177 -12.15 -5.64 19.28
N ASP A 178 -11.92 -6.92 19.58
CA ASP A 178 -11.27 -7.35 20.81
C ASP A 178 -9.76 -7.00 20.73
N LEU A 179 -9.47 -5.71 20.81
CA LEU A 179 -8.12 -5.15 20.73
C LEU A 179 -7.47 -5.23 22.11
N ALA A 180 -6.26 -5.77 22.19
CA ALA A 180 -5.53 -5.78 23.46
C ALA A 180 -5.11 -4.35 23.82
N ASN A 181 -5.55 -3.77 24.95
CA ASN A 181 -5.15 -2.40 25.33
C ASN A 181 -3.63 -2.24 25.56
N VAL A 182 -2.92 -3.33 25.87
CA VAL A 182 -1.46 -3.36 26.01
C VAL A 182 -0.83 -3.78 24.67
N ARG A 183 -0.46 -2.78 23.86
CA ARG A 183 0.10 -2.93 22.50
C ARG A 183 1.59 -3.22 22.56
N VAL A 184 2.00 -4.31 21.93
CA VAL A 184 3.37 -4.82 21.90
C VAL A 184 3.75 -5.18 20.47
N ASN A 185 5.04 -5.37 20.21
CA ASN A 185 5.47 -6.15 19.05
C ASN A 185 4.99 -7.60 19.26
N GLN A 186 4.05 -8.07 18.44
CA GLN A 186 3.41 -9.37 18.62
C GLN A 186 4.31 -10.55 18.23
N VAL A 187 5.49 -10.30 17.65
CA VAL A 187 6.52 -11.32 17.42
C VAL A 187 7.48 -11.34 18.61
N GLY A 188 8.09 -10.20 18.93
CA GLY A 188 9.05 -10.13 20.02
C GLY A 188 10.00 -8.94 19.98
N TYR A 189 11.00 -9.00 20.87
CA TYR A 189 12.02 -7.99 21.06
C TYR A 189 13.42 -8.62 21.13
N PHE A 190 14.43 -7.92 20.61
CA PHE A 190 15.82 -8.35 20.74
C PHE A 190 16.31 -8.32 22.20
N ILE A 191 17.16 -9.28 22.59
CA ILE A 191 17.62 -9.45 23.98
C ILE A 191 18.31 -8.17 24.49
N HIS A 192 19.20 -7.58 23.70
CA HIS A 192 19.93 -6.37 24.05
C HIS A 192 19.36 -5.09 23.41
N GLY A 193 18.28 -5.22 22.64
CA GLY A 193 17.62 -4.08 21.99
C GLY A 193 16.64 -3.34 22.91
N PRO A 194 16.17 -2.15 22.45
CA PRO A 194 15.06 -1.45 23.08
C PRO A 194 13.79 -2.32 23.09
N LYS A 195 13.00 -2.19 24.16
CA LYS A 195 11.74 -2.92 24.36
C LYS A 195 10.68 -1.96 24.84
N HIS A 196 9.87 -1.50 23.90
CA HIS A 196 8.84 -0.50 24.16
C HIS A 196 7.45 -1.10 23.90
N ALA A 197 6.52 -0.82 24.82
CA ALA A 197 5.11 -1.11 24.65
C ALA A 197 4.28 0.16 24.86
N THR A 198 3.08 0.17 24.30
CA THR A 198 2.13 1.29 24.42
C THR A 198 0.84 0.77 25.05
N VAL A 199 0.32 1.47 26.04
CA VAL A 199 -0.94 1.13 26.69
C VAL A 199 -1.98 2.18 26.32
N ALA A 200 -3.06 1.78 25.66
CA ALA A 200 -4.23 2.62 25.43
C ALA A 200 -5.01 2.74 26.75
N THR A 201 -5.08 3.94 27.33
CA THR A 201 -5.76 4.16 28.61
C THR A 201 -6.14 5.61 28.83
N SER A 202 -7.35 5.83 29.36
CA SER A 202 -7.83 7.17 29.73
C SER A 202 -7.22 7.68 31.04
N LYS A 203 -6.52 6.82 31.81
CA LYS A 203 -5.84 7.22 33.05
C LYS A 203 -4.72 8.19 32.72
N ARG A 204 -4.68 9.33 33.45
CA ARG A 204 -3.66 10.38 33.27
C ARG A 204 -2.43 10.21 34.16
N THR A 205 -2.50 9.34 35.15
CA THR A 205 -1.40 9.03 36.07
C THR A 205 -0.73 7.70 35.67
N PRO A 206 0.56 7.51 36.01
CA PRO A 206 1.24 6.23 35.83
C PRO A 206 0.43 5.04 36.38
N VAL A 207 0.37 3.96 35.61
CA VAL A 207 -0.27 2.67 35.93
C VAL A 207 0.81 1.62 36.14
N THR A 208 0.58 0.68 37.05
CA THR A 208 1.52 -0.42 37.29
C THR A 208 1.47 -1.43 36.15
N TRP A 209 2.63 -1.85 35.68
CA TRP A 209 2.78 -2.96 34.74
C TRP A 209 3.60 -4.09 35.36
N LYS A 210 3.38 -5.32 34.88
CA LYS A 210 4.18 -6.50 35.19
C LYS A 210 4.58 -7.20 33.90
N LEU A 211 5.81 -7.69 33.83
CA LEU A 211 6.26 -8.62 32.81
C LEU A 211 6.13 -10.04 33.35
N LEU A 212 5.36 -10.87 32.65
CA LEU A 212 5.09 -12.25 33.00
C LEU A 212 5.82 -13.18 32.04
N ASP A 213 6.33 -14.30 32.56
CA ASP A 213 6.83 -15.40 31.73
C ASP A 213 5.69 -16.31 31.23
N ALA A 214 6.03 -17.38 30.51
CA ALA A 214 5.07 -18.37 30.00
C ALA A 214 4.26 -19.09 31.09
N ASN A 215 4.74 -19.11 32.34
CA ASN A 215 4.05 -19.71 33.49
C ASN A 215 3.26 -18.66 34.29
N HIS A 216 3.09 -17.46 33.76
CA HIS A 216 2.48 -16.30 34.44
C HIS A 216 3.21 -15.87 35.72
N SER A 217 4.50 -16.22 35.86
CA SER A 217 5.33 -15.74 36.95
C SER A 217 5.81 -14.32 36.67
N VAL A 218 5.75 -13.45 37.68
CA VAL A 218 6.22 -12.06 37.55
C VAL A 218 7.75 -12.05 37.50
N ILE A 219 8.28 -11.57 36.38
CA ILE A 219 9.73 -11.42 36.14
C ILE A 219 10.19 -10.00 36.47
N ALA A 220 9.38 -9.01 36.14
CA ALA A 220 9.65 -7.61 36.42
C ALA A 220 8.34 -6.83 36.61
N GLU A 221 8.43 -5.68 37.25
CA GLU A 221 7.32 -4.75 37.42
C GLU A 221 7.81 -3.30 37.36
N GLY A 222 6.91 -2.38 37.06
CA GLY A 222 7.22 -0.97 37.03
C GLY A 222 5.98 -0.10 36.85
N LYS A 223 6.19 1.14 36.44
CA LYS A 223 5.12 2.09 36.13
C LYS A 223 5.24 2.60 34.71
N THR A 224 4.10 2.85 34.08
CA THR A 224 4.02 3.49 32.77
C THR A 224 4.44 4.96 32.83
N THR A 225 4.82 5.53 31.69
CA THR A 225 5.06 6.96 31.52
C THR A 225 3.90 7.58 30.73
N PRO A 226 3.11 8.50 31.31
CA PRO A 226 2.03 9.15 30.59
C PRO A 226 2.53 9.95 29.38
N PHE A 227 1.97 9.66 28.20
CA PHE A 227 2.16 10.49 27.00
C PHE A 227 0.99 11.45 26.83
N GLY A 228 -0.25 10.94 26.96
CA GLY A 228 -1.47 11.70 26.71
C GLY A 228 -2.11 11.31 25.39
N LEU A 229 -2.85 12.24 24.78
CA LEU A 229 -3.53 12.00 23.50
C LEU A 229 -2.50 11.84 22.38
N ASN A 230 -2.46 10.66 21.77
CA ASN A 230 -1.93 10.52 20.42
C ASN A 230 -2.99 11.03 19.44
N LYS A 231 -2.68 12.15 18.78
CA LYS A 231 -3.60 12.77 17.82
C LYS A 231 -3.85 11.91 16.58
N ALA A 232 -2.83 11.19 16.10
CA ALA A 232 -2.93 10.41 14.87
C ALA A 232 -3.83 9.17 15.01
N SER A 233 -4.05 8.68 16.23
CA SER A 233 -4.99 7.58 16.51
C SER A 233 -6.26 8.04 17.23
N GLY A 234 -6.25 9.22 17.85
CA GLY A 234 -7.30 9.67 18.75
C GLY A 234 -7.25 9.02 20.14
N GLU A 235 -6.28 8.16 20.43
CA GLU A 235 -6.21 7.41 21.69
C GLU A 235 -5.32 8.11 22.74
N PRO A 236 -5.77 8.21 24.01
CA PRO A 236 -4.88 8.52 25.11
C PRO A 236 -4.01 7.29 25.42
N VAL A 237 -2.68 7.50 25.45
CA VAL A 237 -1.72 6.41 25.65
C VAL A 237 -0.67 6.71 26.71
N GLN A 238 -0.07 5.64 27.22
CA GLN A 238 1.13 5.68 28.07
C GLN A 238 2.18 4.68 27.57
N TRP A 239 3.45 4.95 27.86
CA TRP A 239 4.57 4.12 27.43
C TRP A 239 5.06 3.20 28.55
N ILE A 240 5.56 2.03 28.14
CA ILE A 240 6.32 1.10 28.96
C ILE A 240 7.68 0.94 28.30
N ASP A 241 8.75 1.11 29.08
CA ASP A 241 10.11 0.75 28.70
C ASP A 241 10.62 -0.32 29.66
N PHE A 242 10.87 -1.51 29.12
CA PHE A 242 11.42 -2.65 29.84
C PHE A 242 12.73 -3.13 29.20
N SER A 243 13.45 -2.23 28.52
CA SER A 243 14.69 -2.52 27.79
C SER A 243 15.80 -3.09 28.69
N HIS A 244 15.78 -2.75 29.98
CA HIS A 244 16.71 -3.25 30.99
C HIS A 244 16.56 -4.77 31.25
N ILE A 245 15.45 -5.39 30.83
CA ILE A 245 15.27 -6.83 30.89
C ILE A 245 15.94 -7.47 29.68
N GLN A 246 16.94 -8.31 29.93
CA GLN A 246 17.74 -8.99 28.91
C GLN A 246 17.72 -10.52 29.09
N ILE A 247 16.70 -11.03 29.78
CA ILE A 247 16.50 -12.46 30.00
C ILE A 247 15.75 -13.01 28.78
N PRO A 248 16.30 -13.98 28.03
CA PRO A 248 15.59 -14.62 26.94
C PRO A 248 14.32 -15.29 27.47
N MET A 249 13.20 -15.06 26.78
CA MET A 249 11.90 -15.57 27.19
C MET A 249 11.05 -15.87 25.96
N LEU A 250 10.28 -16.95 26.01
CA LEU A 250 9.27 -17.26 25.01
C LEU A 250 7.89 -17.05 25.63
N LYS A 251 6.95 -16.53 24.84
CA LYS A 251 5.56 -16.29 25.26
C LYS A 251 5.44 -15.39 26.50
N ALA A 252 6.31 -14.41 26.64
CA ALA A 252 6.20 -13.37 27.66
C ALA A 252 4.94 -12.51 27.40
N ARG A 253 4.41 -11.91 28.47
CA ARG A 253 3.25 -10.98 28.40
C ARG A 253 3.48 -9.78 29.30
N LEU A 254 2.94 -8.64 28.90
CA LEU A 254 2.77 -7.50 29.80
C LEU A 254 1.35 -7.52 30.38
N GLU A 255 1.23 -7.38 31.70
CA GLU A 255 -0.03 -7.16 32.40
C GLU A 255 -0.07 -5.72 32.92
N VAL A 256 -1.14 -4.98 32.60
CA VAL A 256 -1.35 -3.59 33.02
C VAL A 256 -2.81 -3.44 33.45
N ASP A 257 -3.03 -3.04 34.70
CA ASP A 257 -4.40 -2.87 35.26
C ASP A 257 -5.32 -4.09 35.15
N GLY A 258 -4.75 -5.30 35.09
CA GLY A 258 -5.50 -6.55 34.92
C GLY A 258 -5.74 -6.97 33.47
N GLU A 259 -5.36 -6.15 32.50
CA GLU A 259 -5.39 -6.47 31.08
C GLU A 259 -4.01 -6.96 30.61
N GLN A 260 -3.98 -7.89 29.66
CA GLN A 260 -2.74 -8.50 29.17
C GLN A 260 -2.52 -8.21 27.69
N SER A 261 -1.25 -8.06 27.31
CA SER A 261 -0.83 -8.03 25.91
C SER A 261 -0.98 -9.41 25.25
N HIS A 262 -0.91 -9.44 23.92
CA HIS A 262 -0.54 -10.66 23.19
C HIS A 262 0.79 -11.24 23.69
N PRO A 263 1.01 -12.57 23.55
CA PRO A 263 2.29 -13.17 23.90
C PRO A 263 3.37 -12.77 22.89
N PHE A 264 4.60 -12.59 23.36
CA PHE A 264 5.73 -12.23 22.52
C PHE A 264 7.03 -12.91 22.99
N SER A 265 8.07 -12.90 22.17
CA SER A 265 9.39 -13.46 22.53
C SER A 265 10.39 -12.35 22.90
N ILE A 266 11.36 -12.65 23.76
CA ILE A 266 12.60 -11.87 23.92
C ILE A 266 13.73 -12.78 23.43
N ASP A 267 14.15 -12.57 22.18
CA ASP A 267 15.08 -13.46 21.47
C ASP A 267 15.81 -12.69 20.36
N ASN A 268 17.00 -13.14 19.96
CA ASN A 268 17.75 -12.52 18.86
C ASN A 268 17.38 -13.04 17.47
N THR A 269 16.63 -14.13 17.37
CA THR A 269 16.26 -14.78 16.09
C THR A 269 14.86 -14.43 15.62
N ILE A 270 14.21 -13.41 16.19
CA ILE A 270 12.81 -13.06 15.92
C ILE A 270 12.54 -12.71 14.44
N TYR A 271 13.58 -12.33 13.69
CA TYR A 271 13.50 -11.95 12.27
C TYR A 271 14.30 -12.86 11.32
N SER A 272 14.89 -13.94 11.84
CA SER A 272 15.81 -14.79 11.06
C SER A 272 15.13 -15.53 9.91
N GLU A 273 13.86 -15.90 10.06
CA GLU A 273 13.03 -16.45 8.97
C GLU A 273 12.30 -15.34 8.18
N MET A 274 11.88 -14.27 8.87
CA MET A 274 11.08 -13.19 8.29
C MET A 274 11.78 -12.50 7.10
N LYS A 275 13.11 -12.37 7.13
CA LYS A 275 13.87 -11.83 6.00
C LYS A 275 13.78 -12.69 4.72
N TYR A 276 13.73 -14.02 4.86
CA TYR A 276 13.58 -14.93 3.72
C TYR A 276 12.14 -14.93 3.22
N ASP A 277 11.16 -14.85 4.12
CA ASP A 277 9.76 -14.71 3.75
C ASP A 277 9.50 -13.39 3.01
N ALA A 278 10.08 -12.28 3.49
CA ALA A 278 10.00 -10.98 2.84
C ALA A 278 10.59 -10.98 1.42
N LEU A 279 11.69 -11.72 1.19
CA LEU A 279 12.28 -11.88 -0.14
C LEU A 279 11.47 -12.85 -1.02
N SER A 280 10.90 -13.90 -0.43
CA SER A 280 10.09 -14.90 -1.15
C SER A 280 8.82 -14.29 -1.78
N PHE A 281 8.35 -13.15 -1.26
CA PHE A 281 7.31 -12.34 -1.91
C PHE A 281 7.62 -12.09 -3.39
N PHE A 282 8.85 -11.69 -3.73
CA PHE A 282 9.24 -11.38 -5.10
C PHE A 282 9.21 -12.61 -6.01
N TYR A 283 9.68 -13.76 -5.51
CA TYR A 283 9.56 -15.04 -6.23
C TYR A 283 8.09 -15.36 -6.55
N GLN A 284 7.19 -15.19 -5.57
CA GLN A 284 5.75 -15.44 -5.76
C GLN A 284 5.07 -14.43 -6.69
N GLN A 285 5.62 -13.22 -6.81
CA GLN A 285 5.19 -12.22 -7.79
C GLN A 285 5.75 -12.45 -9.20
N ARG A 286 6.68 -13.39 -9.44
CA ARG A 286 7.24 -13.60 -10.79
C ARG A 286 6.17 -13.93 -11.83
N SER A 287 6.14 -13.19 -12.94
CA SER A 287 5.36 -13.47 -14.14
C SER A 287 6.13 -14.40 -15.09
N GLY A 288 5.45 -15.13 -15.98
CA GLY A 288 6.10 -15.91 -17.05
C GLY A 288 6.77 -17.22 -16.63
N ILE A 289 6.75 -17.56 -15.33
CA ILE A 289 7.36 -18.78 -14.77
C ILE A 289 6.38 -19.50 -13.83
N ASP A 290 6.49 -20.83 -13.78
CA ASP A 290 5.78 -21.63 -12.78
C ASP A 290 6.34 -21.31 -11.39
N ILE A 291 5.44 -21.09 -10.43
CA ILE A 291 5.79 -21.00 -9.02
C ILE A 291 5.69 -22.40 -8.45
N LEU A 292 6.83 -22.99 -8.11
CA LEU A 292 6.93 -24.40 -7.75
C LEU A 292 6.87 -24.63 -6.23
N PRO A 293 6.24 -25.72 -5.77
CA PRO A 293 5.99 -25.98 -4.35
C PRO A 293 7.26 -26.10 -3.49
N GLU A 294 8.39 -26.51 -4.07
CA GLU A 294 9.68 -26.62 -3.37
C GLU A 294 10.31 -25.26 -3.02
N TYR A 295 9.89 -24.18 -3.70
CA TYR A 295 10.43 -22.83 -3.53
C TYR A 295 9.54 -21.89 -2.71
N VAL A 296 8.36 -22.36 -2.29
CA VAL A 296 7.41 -21.58 -1.49
C VAL A 296 7.22 -22.19 -0.11
N GLN A 297 6.68 -21.41 0.83
CA GLN A 297 6.50 -21.83 2.22
C GLN A 297 5.41 -22.88 2.39
N ARG A 298 4.44 -22.93 1.47
CA ARG A 298 3.30 -23.84 1.50
C ARG A 298 2.91 -24.24 0.08
N ALA A 299 2.49 -25.50 -0.11
CA ALA A 299 2.21 -26.04 -1.44
C ALA A 299 1.02 -25.37 -2.15
N ASP A 300 0.06 -24.81 -1.40
CA ASP A 300 -1.09 -24.06 -1.93
C ASP A 300 -0.70 -22.71 -2.58
N LEU A 301 0.50 -22.21 -2.30
CA LEU A 301 1.06 -21.01 -2.92
C LEU A 301 1.65 -21.27 -4.31
N ALA A 302 1.89 -22.53 -4.66
CA ALA A 302 2.37 -22.90 -5.99
C ALA A 302 1.29 -22.61 -7.04
N ARG A 303 1.71 -22.16 -8.21
CA ARG A 303 0.81 -21.86 -9.33
C ARG A 303 1.51 -22.06 -10.67
N PRO A 304 0.77 -22.46 -11.73
CA PRO A 304 1.27 -22.38 -13.10
C PRO A 304 1.68 -20.94 -13.47
N ALA A 305 2.54 -20.83 -14.47
CA ALA A 305 2.96 -19.55 -15.04
C ALA A 305 1.77 -18.72 -15.53
N GLY A 306 1.68 -17.47 -15.08
CA GLY A 306 0.84 -16.46 -15.71
C GLY A 306 1.54 -15.87 -16.93
N HIS A 307 0.77 -15.57 -17.98
CA HIS A 307 1.23 -14.80 -19.14
C HIS A 307 2.51 -15.37 -19.81
N ARG A 308 2.49 -16.65 -20.20
CA ARG A 308 3.63 -17.32 -20.89
C ARG A 308 3.29 -17.66 -22.35
N ALA A 309 4.04 -17.22 -23.37
CA ALA A 309 4.96 -16.08 -23.41
C ALA A 309 4.18 -14.75 -23.55
N GLU A 310 4.72 -13.66 -23.03
CA GLU A 310 4.09 -12.34 -23.02
C GLU A 310 4.62 -11.47 -24.17
N VAL A 311 4.20 -11.80 -25.39
CA VAL A 311 4.53 -11.03 -26.61
C VAL A 311 3.38 -10.08 -26.93
N VAL A 312 3.61 -8.78 -26.76
CA VAL A 312 2.55 -7.75 -26.73
C VAL A 312 2.89 -6.56 -27.62
N THR A 313 1.87 -5.78 -27.97
CA THR A 313 2.01 -4.53 -28.75
C THR A 313 1.54 -3.32 -27.94
N CYS A 314 1.71 -2.11 -28.48
CA CYS A 314 1.22 -0.89 -27.83
C CYS A 314 -0.30 -0.86 -27.80
N PHE A 315 -0.85 -0.26 -26.74
CA PHE A 315 -2.26 0.03 -26.62
C PHE A 315 -2.78 0.76 -27.87
N ASN A 316 -3.80 0.19 -28.49
CA ASN A 316 -4.36 0.62 -29.77
C ASN A 316 -5.88 0.84 -29.70
N GLN A 317 -6.38 1.14 -28.49
CA GLN A 317 -7.79 1.33 -28.21
C GLN A 317 -8.07 2.76 -27.73
N THR A 318 -9.31 3.00 -27.29
CA THR A 318 -9.69 4.25 -26.61
C THR A 318 -9.45 4.11 -25.11
N ASP A 319 -8.78 5.10 -24.52
CA ASP A 319 -8.49 5.10 -23.09
C ASP A 319 -9.70 5.54 -22.22
N ALA A 320 -9.56 5.51 -20.90
CA ALA A 320 -10.60 5.84 -19.94
C ALA A 320 -11.08 7.31 -20.02
N LYS A 321 -10.31 8.19 -20.67
CA LYS A 321 -10.62 9.61 -20.83
C LYS A 321 -11.13 9.93 -22.24
N GLY A 322 -11.25 8.94 -23.12
CA GLY A 322 -11.80 9.09 -24.47
C GLY A 322 -10.75 9.33 -25.56
N ASN A 323 -9.45 9.27 -25.26
CA ASN A 323 -8.41 9.46 -26.27
C ASN A 323 -8.23 8.20 -27.10
N HIS A 324 -8.18 8.35 -28.42
CA HIS A 324 -7.91 7.24 -29.33
C HIS A 324 -6.40 7.06 -29.54
N TRP A 325 -5.88 5.89 -29.16
CA TRP A 325 -4.47 5.54 -29.30
C TRP A 325 -4.23 4.77 -30.61
N PRO A 326 -3.35 5.24 -31.51
CA PRO A 326 -3.14 4.56 -32.80
C PRO A 326 -2.39 3.23 -32.73
N GLY A 327 -1.86 2.84 -31.57
CA GLY A 327 -0.94 1.70 -31.44
C GLY A 327 0.45 1.97 -32.02
N CYS A 328 1.21 0.90 -32.27
CA CYS A 328 2.55 0.96 -32.85
C CYS A 328 2.83 -0.28 -33.71
N ASP A 329 3.77 -0.17 -34.65
CA ASP A 329 4.15 -1.24 -35.57
C ASP A 329 5.25 -2.14 -34.99
N LEU A 330 5.16 -2.48 -33.69
CA LEU A 330 6.11 -3.37 -33.03
C LEU A 330 5.41 -4.32 -32.04
N THR A 331 6.05 -5.46 -31.82
CA THR A 331 5.73 -6.42 -30.76
C THR A 331 6.98 -6.64 -29.93
N LEU A 332 6.85 -6.69 -28.60
CA LEU A 332 7.94 -7.02 -27.69
C LEU A 332 7.59 -8.25 -26.87
N ASP A 333 8.57 -9.13 -26.72
CA ASP A 333 8.55 -10.14 -25.67
C ASP A 333 8.99 -9.48 -24.37
N VAL A 334 8.03 -9.32 -23.45
CA VAL A 334 8.25 -8.75 -22.12
C VAL A 334 7.97 -9.79 -21.04
N THR A 335 8.12 -11.08 -21.35
CA THR A 335 7.96 -12.18 -20.40
C THR A 335 8.91 -12.00 -19.21
N GLY A 336 8.45 -12.37 -18.01
CA GLY A 336 9.22 -12.22 -16.77
C GLY A 336 8.87 -10.95 -16.00
N GLY A 337 9.74 -10.55 -15.08
CA GLY A 337 9.49 -9.48 -14.10
C GLY A 337 8.50 -9.89 -13.01
N TRP A 338 8.20 -8.95 -12.12
CA TRP A 338 7.23 -9.13 -11.04
C TRP A 338 5.89 -8.50 -11.40
N TYR A 339 4.80 -9.18 -11.05
CA TYR A 339 3.52 -8.51 -10.82
C TYR A 339 3.68 -7.51 -9.70
N ASP A 340 3.14 -6.32 -9.90
CA ASP A 340 3.42 -5.17 -9.07
C ASP A 340 2.81 -5.27 -7.67
N ALA A 341 1.56 -5.68 -7.65
CA ALA A 341 0.72 -5.60 -6.48
C ALA A 341 -0.26 -6.77 -6.42
N GLY A 342 -1.48 -6.51 -5.97
CA GLY A 342 -2.58 -7.45 -6.05
C GLY A 342 -3.08 -7.69 -7.47
N ASP A 343 -2.62 -6.92 -8.45
CA ASP A 343 -2.92 -7.03 -9.88
C ASP A 343 -1.85 -7.80 -10.66
N HIS A 344 -2.08 -7.97 -11.96
CA HIS A 344 -1.11 -8.63 -12.86
C HIS A 344 -0.33 -7.64 -13.73
N GLY A 345 -0.48 -6.32 -13.51
CA GLY A 345 0.33 -5.31 -14.17
C GLY A 345 1.80 -5.39 -13.76
N LYS A 346 2.68 -4.91 -14.65
CA LYS A 346 4.12 -4.80 -14.41
C LYS A 346 4.59 -3.41 -14.86
N TYR A 347 5.28 -2.70 -13.99
CA TYR A 347 5.52 -1.26 -14.14
C TYR A 347 7.02 -0.96 -14.02
N VAL A 348 7.56 -0.17 -14.94
CA VAL A 348 8.99 0.16 -14.96
C VAL A 348 9.36 1.14 -13.86
N VAL A 349 8.50 2.13 -13.56
CA VAL A 349 8.74 3.11 -12.50
C VAL A 349 8.74 2.43 -11.13
N ASN A 350 7.66 1.74 -10.78
CA ASN A 350 7.56 1.08 -9.49
C ASN A 350 8.52 -0.11 -9.34
N GLY A 351 8.72 -0.84 -10.43
CA GLY A 351 9.74 -1.89 -10.53
C GLY A 351 11.16 -1.35 -10.33
N GLY A 352 11.45 -0.17 -10.86
CA GLY A 352 12.75 0.49 -10.76
C GLY A 352 13.16 0.76 -9.31
N ILE A 353 12.33 1.46 -8.55
CA ILE A 353 12.64 1.77 -7.14
C ILE A 353 12.68 0.51 -6.25
N SER A 354 11.84 -0.50 -6.55
CA SER A 354 11.83 -1.77 -5.83
C SER A 354 13.11 -2.56 -6.05
N LEU A 355 13.52 -2.70 -7.32
CA LEU A 355 14.79 -3.34 -7.71
C LEU A 355 15.99 -2.60 -7.09
N TRP A 356 16.00 -1.26 -7.19
CA TRP A 356 17.06 -0.46 -6.60
C TRP A 356 17.21 -0.69 -5.10
N THR A 357 16.10 -0.82 -4.37
CA THR A 357 16.09 -1.04 -2.92
C THR A 357 16.69 -2.39 -2.55
N LEU A 358 16.35 -3.46 -3.28
CA LEU A 358 16.95 -4.80 -3.07
C LEU A 358 18.45 -4.78 -3.34
N VAL A 359 18.87 -4.19 -4.47
CA VAL A 359 20.30 -4.13 -4.82
C VAL A 359 21.08 -3.15 -3.93
N ASN A 360 20.43 -2.10 -3.42
CA ASN A 360 21.01 -1.21 -2.42
C ASN A 360 21.35 -1.95 -1.13
N TYR A 361 20.51 -2.88 -0.67
CA TYR A 361 20.82 -3.71 0.50
C TYR A 361 22.10 -4.54 0.26
N TYR A 362 22.19 -5.20 -0.90
CA TYR A 362 23.39 -5.96 -1.30
C TYR A 362 24.65 -5.07 -1.32
N GLU A 363 24.58 -3.88 -1.92
CA GLU A 363 25.70 -2.95 -1.94
C GLU A 363 26.07 -2.45 -0.54
N ARG A 364 25.07 -2.21 0.30
CA ARG A 364 25.28 -1.86 1.71
C ARG A 364 26.03 -2.96 2.44
N GLU A 365 25.63 -4.22 2.36
CA GLU A 365 26.40 -5.34 2.96
C GLU A 365 27.85 -5.32 2.46
N LYS A 366 28.04 -5.19 1.14
CA LYS A 366 29.36 -5.19 0.50
C LYS A 366 30.28 -4.05 0.99
N PHE A 367 29.74 -2.85 1.23
CA PHE A 367 30.56 -1.68 1.56
C PHE A 367 30.58 -1.31 3.04
N ALA A 368 29.49 -1.55 3.77
CA ALA A 368 29.37 -1.20 5.19
C ALA A 368 29.77 -2.35 6.12
N THR A 369 29.54 -3.61 5.71
CA THR A 369 29.82 -4.81 6.52
C THR A 369 30.58 -5.91 5.74
N PRO A 370 31.70 -5.59 5.05
CA PRO A 370 32.39 -6.52 4.13
C PRO A 370 32.95 -7.81 4.75
N SER A 371 32.96 -7.92 6.08
CA SER A 371 33.40 -9.12 6.81
C SER A 371 32.23 -10.02 7.26
N HIS A 372 30.99 -9.56 7.16
CA HIS A 372 29.81 -10.35 7.47
C HIS A 372 29.40 -11.15 6.22
N PRO A 373 29.27 -12.48 6.34
CA PRO A 373 28.71 -13.29 5.26
C PRO A 373 27.27 -12.84 4.96
N SER A 374 26.97 -12.58 3.69
CA SER A 374 25.60 -12.24 3.29
C SER A 374 24.64 -13.37 3.63
N ALA A 375 23.51 -13.04 4.23
CA ALA A 375 22.41 -13.98 4.48
C ALA A 375 21.80 -14.52 3.18
N PHE A 376 22.11 -13.89 2.05
CA PHE A 376 21.57 -14.20 0.73
C PHE A 376 22.64 -14.71 -0.24
N ALA A 377 23.76 -15.22 0.26
CA ALA A 377 24.72 -15.94 -0.58
C ALA A 377 24.06 -17.12 -1.33
N ASP A 378 24.74 -17.65 -2.36
CA ASP A 378 24.29 -18.81 -3.15
C ASP A 378 23.75 -19.94 -2.25
N GLY A 379 22.51 -20.38 -2.52
CA GLY A 379 21.88 -21.51 -1.82
C GLY A 379 21.27 -21.18 -0.47
N LYS A 380 21.01 -19.91 -0.17
CA LYS A 380 20.38 -19.47 1.09
C LYS A 380 18.89 -19.19 0.95
N VAL A 381 18.42 -18.86 -0.25
CA VAL A 381 17.04 -18.53 -0.55
C VAL A 381 16.40 -19.69 -1.31
N ARG A 382 15.10 -19.89 -1.11
CA ARG A 382 14.33 -20.90 -1.83
C ARG A 382 13.87 -20.34 -3.17
N ILE A 383 14.78 -20.28 -4.13
CA ILE A 383 14.49 -19.89 -5.52
C ILE A 383 15.13 -20.87 -6.50
N PRO A 384 14.66 -20.95 -7.76
CA PRO A 384 15.22 -21.84 -8.77
C PRO A 384 16.72 -21.64 -9.03
N GLU A 385 17.21 -20.42 -8.83
CA GLU A 385 18.58 -20.02 -9.12
C GLU A 385 19.60 -20.36 -8.02
N ASN A 386 19.16 -20.90 -6.87
CA ASN A 386 19.94 -21.02 -5.63
C ASN A 386 21.12 -22.03 -5.62
N ASN A 387 21.65 -22.35 -6.78
CA ASN A 387 22.85 -23.18 -6.94
C ASN A 387 23.59 -22.81 -8.23
N ASN A 388 23.58 -21.52 -8.57
CA ASN A 388 24.21 -20.99 -9.78
C ASN A 388 25.51 -20.22 -9.49
N LYS A 389 25.92 -20.14 -8.21
CA LYS A 389 27.11 -19.44 -7.69
C LYS A 389 26.98 -17.92 -7.60
N TYR A 390 25.79 -17.37 -7.81
CA TYR A 390 25.50 -15.97 -7.58
C TYR A 390 24.85 -15.78 -6.22
N ASN A 391 24.81 -14.53 -5.75
CA ASN A 391 24.08 -14.21 -4.54
C ASN A 391 22.59 -14.27 -4.89
N ASP A 392 21.81 -15.06 -4.16
CA ASP A 392 20.40 -15.33 -4.46
C ASP A 392 19.53 -14.05 -4.47
N LEU A 393 19.89 -13.01 -3.69
CA LEU A 393 19.22 -11.69 -3.75
C LEU A 393 19.47 -11.01 -5.10
N LEU A 394 20.67 -11.19 -5.68
CA LEU A 394 20.98 -10.69 -7.02
C LEU A 394 20.26 -11.50 -8.10
N ASP A 395 20.06 -12.80 -7.91
CA ASP A 395 19.26 -13.61 -8.85
C ASP A 395 17.81 -13.15 -8.91
N GLU A 396 17.18 -12.93 -7.75
CA GLU A 396 15.83 -12.37 -7.71
C GLU A 396 15.80 -10.96 -8.34
N SER A 397 16.79 -10.13 -8.05
CA SER A 397 16.94 -8.79 -8.66
C SER A 397 17.13 -8.85 -10.17
N ARG A 398 17.86 -9.85 -10.69
CA ARG A 398 18.08 -10.07 -12.12
C ARG A 398 16.76 -10.34 -12.84
N TRP A 399 15.84 -11.08 -12.22
CA TRP A 399 14.52 -11.36 -12.79
C TRP A 399 13.74 -10.08 -13.16
N MET A 400 13.80 -9.06 -12.30
CA MET A 400 13.17 -7.77 -12.61
C MET A 400 13.99 -6.94 -13.58
N MET A 401 15.32 -6.93 -13.45
CA MET A 401 16.19 -6.19 -14.38
C MET A 401 16.05 -6.67 -15.83
N ASP A 402 15.91 -7.98 -16.05
CA ASP A 402 15.66 -8.55 -17.38
C ASP A 402 14.34 -8.00 -17.98
N PHE A 403 13.28 -7.91 -17.17
CA PHE A 403 12.02 -7.26 -17.59
C PHE A 403 12.20 -5.77 -17.88
N LEU A 404 12.89 -5.01 -17.01
CA LEU A 404 13.10 -3.58 -17.24
C LEU A 404 13.88 -3.31 -18.54
N MET A 405 14.88 -4.14 -18.87
CA MET A 405 15.61 -4.05 -20.14
C MET A 405 14.75 -4.47 -21.33
N ALA A 406 13.88 -5.48 -21.19
CA ALA A 406 12.94 -5.90 -22.24
C ALA A 406 11.90 -4.79 -22.56
N MET A 407 11.60 -3.91 -21.60
CA MET A 407 10.72 -2.75 -21.80
C MET A 407 11.41 -1.60 -22.55
N GLN A 408 12.71 -1.70 -22.88
CA GLN A 408 13.41 -0.69 -23.65
C GLN A 408 12.99 -0.72 -25.13
N VAL A 409 12.56 0.42 -25.65
CA VAL A 409 12.12 0.62 -27.03
C VAL A 409 13.28 0.37 -28.00
N PRO A 410 13.14 -0.55 -28.98
CA PRO A 410 14.18 -0.85 -29.96
C PRO A 410 14.54 0.36 -30.84
N GLU A 411 15.74 0.33 -31.41
CA GLU A 411 16.19 1.36 -32.36
C GLU A 411 15.24 1.52 -33.56
N ASN A 412 15.12 2.76 -34.04
CA ASN A 412 14.29 3.18 -35.17
C ASN A 412 12.77 2.99 -34.96
N SER A 413 12.30 2.81 -33.72
CA SER A 413 10.88 2.65 -33.40
C SER A 413 10.14 3.99 -33.30
N GLN A 414 9.06 4.14 -34.06
CA GLN A 414 8.21 5.34 -34.05
C GLN A 414 6.96 5.11 -33.21
N ILE A 415 6.78 5.86 -32.10
CA ILE A 415 5.69 5.66 -31.13
C ILE A 415 4.92 6.96 -30.90
N TRP A 416 3.61 6.86 -30.72
CA TRP A 416 2.73 7.97 -30.36
C TRP A 416 2.76 8.23 -28.85
N VAL A 417 3.04 9.46 -28.44
CA VAL A 417 3.16 9.85 -27.03
C VAL A 417 2.56 11.25 -26.77
N PRO A 418 2.08 11.56 -25.55
CA PRO A 418 1.74 12.91 -25.14
C PRO A 418 3.02 13.68 -24.78
N VAL A 419 3.47 14.58 -25.66
CA VAL A 419 4.65 15.42 -25.41
C VAL A 419 4.26 16.68 -24.65
N GLY A 420 5.01 17.00 -23.59
CA GLY A 420 4.75 18.13 -22.70
C GLY A 420 3.72 17.79 -21.62
N ASP A 421 3.63 18.67 -20.62
CA ASP A 421 2.62 18.51 -19.58
C ASP A 421 1.22 18.83 -20.13
N GLN A 422 0.37 17.81 -20.17
CA GLN A 422 -1.01 17.83 -20.61
C GLN A 422 -1.98 17.42 -19.48
N SER A 423 -1.55 17.45 -18.22
CA SER A 423 -2.34 17.08 -17.03
C SER A 423 -3.68 17.84 -16.92
N ASN A 424 -3.76 19.06 -17.46
CA ASN A 424 -4.97 19.88 -17.45
C ASN A 424 -5.98 19.56 -18.59
N GLN A 425 -5.72 18.58 -19.45
CA GLN A 425 -6.54 18.25 -20.62
C GLN A 425 -6.52 16.75 -20.97
N LEU A 426 -6.71 15.90 -19.96
CA LEU A 426 -6.62 14.44 -20.10
C LEU A 426 -7.69 13.82 -21.00
N ASP A 427 -8.80 14.51 -21.26
CA ASP A 427 -9.90 14.09 -22.14
C ASP A 427 -9.63 14.37 -23.64
N ASN A 428 -8.55 15.09 -23.95
CA ASN A 428 -8.18 15.45 -25.31
C ASN A 428 -6.65 15.59 -25.47
N LEU A 429 -5.93 14.51 -25.17
CA LEU A 429 -4.48 14.43 -25.30
C LEU A 429 -4.04 14.63 -26.75
N LYS A 430 -3.06 15.51 -26.95
CA LYS A 430 -2.37 15.67 -28.21
C LYS A 430 -1.23 14.65 -28.31
N LEU A 431 -1.48 13.55 -29.02
CA LEU A 431 -0.48 12.54 -29.31
C LEU A 431 0.43 12.96 -30.46
N THR A 432 1.74 12.79 -30.29
CA THR A 432 2.78 13.08 -31.28
C THR A 432 3.59 11.83 -31.56
N LYS A 433 3.78 11.49 -32.84
CA LYS A 433 4.65 10.37 -33.24
C LYS A 433 6.11 10.80 -33.14
N ILE A 434 6.91 10.09 -32.34
CA ILE A 434 8.33 10.38 -32.11
C ILE A 434 9.19 9.15 -32.40
N ASP A 435 10.47 9.38 -32.69
CA ASP A 435 11.50 8.35 -32.59
C ASP A 435 11.79 8.08 -31.11
N ALA A 436 11.21 6.99 -30.58
CA ALA A 436 11.29 6.62 -29.16
C ALA A 436 12.46 5.67 -28.85
N SER A 437 13.39 5.48 -29.78
CA SER A 437 14.56 4.60 -29.61
C SER A 437 15.25 4.80 -28.26
N GLY A 438 15.42 3.72 -27.50
CA GLY A 438 16.10 3.71 -26.20
C GLY A 438 15.27 4.20 -25.02
N MET A 439 14.07 4.77 -25.23
CA MET A 439 13.13 5.03 -24.13
C MET A 439 12.63 3.73 -23.52
N ALA A 440 12.01 3.76 -22.34
CA ALA A 440 11.35 2.59 -21.75
C ALA A 440 9.82 2.78 -21.75
N PHE A 441 9.10 1.72 -22.13
CA PHE A 441 7.66 1.63 -21.93
C PHE A 441 7.32 1.76 -20.45
N HIS A 442 6.28 2.51 -20.11
CA HIS A 442 5.99 2.80 -18.69
C HIS A 442 5.47 1.57 -17.94
N LYS A 443 4.57 0.81 -18.56
CA LYS A 443 3.98 -0.41 -17.99
C LYS A 443 3.45 -1.36 -19.07
N ILE A 444 3.18 -2.59 -18.66
CA ILE A 444 2.40 -3.60 -19.38
C ILE A 444 1.27 -4.08 -18.45
N ALA A 445 0.04 -3.99 -18.93
CA ALA A 445 -1.14 -4.32 -18.13
C ALA A 445 -2.31 -4.78 -19.00
N ASP A 446 -3.34 -5.29 -18.34
CA ASP A 446 -4.60 -5.68 -18.95
C ASP A 446 -5.31 -4.44 -19.53
N ASP A 447 -6.17 -4.65 -20.52
CA ASP A 447 -7.04 -3.65 -21.11
C ASP A 447 -8.00 -3.02 -20.08
N VAL A 448 -8.47 -3.82 -19.12
CA VAL A 448 -9.39 -3.40 -18.04
C VAL A 448 -9.14 -4.22 -16.78
N TRP A 449 -9.48 -3.63 -15.61
CA TRP A 449 -9.31 -4.31 -14.32
C TRP A 449 -10.06 -5.64 -14.31
N THR A 450 -9.39 -6.67 -13.79
CA THR A 450 -10.03 -7.95 -13.49
C THR A 450 -10.52 -8.01 -12.06
N GLY A 451 -11.57 -8.81 -11.82
CA GLY A 451 -12.07 -9.13 -10.48
C GLY A 451 -11.23 -10.18 -9.75
N MET A 452 -11.70 -10.55 -8.56
CA MET A 452 -11.11 -11.58 -7.68
C MET A 452 -12.15 -12.69 -7.40
N PRO A 453 -11.73 -13.95 -7.21
CA PRO A 453 -10.36 -14.45 -7.35
C PRO A 453 -9.94 -14.56 -8.83
N LEU A 454 -8.66 -14.33 -9.13
CA LEU A 454 -8.10 -14.58 -10.45
C LEU A 454 -6.60 -14.91 -10.34
N PRO A 455 -6.20 -16.19 -10.26
CA PRO A 455 -4.79 -16.53 -10.35
C PRO A 455 -4.21 -16.15 -11.73
N PRO A 456 -2.91 -15.78 -11.82
CA PRO A 456 -2.30 -15.27 -13.04
C PRO A 456 -2.48 -16.14 -14.29
N HIS A 457 -2.39 -17.47 -14.15
CA HIS A 457 -2.53 -18.41 -15.28
C HIS A 457 -3.96 -18.52 -15.84
N LYS A 458 -4.96 -18.00 -15.12
CA LYS A 458 -6.36 -17.93 -15.58
C LYS A 458 -6.72 -16.57 -16.16
N ASN A 459 -5.81 -15.60 -16.14
CA ASN A 459 -6.06 -14.31 -16.75
C ASN A 459 -6.00 -14.43 -18.28
N THR A 460 -7.14 -14.19 -18.94
CA THR A 460 -7.27 -14.24 -20.40
C THR A 460 -7.51 -12.86 -21.01
N ARG A 461 -7.31 -11.78 -20.26
CA ARG A 461 -7.42 -10.41 -20.78
C ARG A 461 -6.34 -10.14 -21.82
N ASP A 462 -6.68 -9.28 -22.78
CA ASP A 462 -5.67 -8.72 -23.68
C ASP A 462 -4.76 -7.78 -22.88
N ARG A 463 -3.47 -7.81 -23.18
CA ARG A 463 -2.46 -7.01 -22.48
C ARG A 463 -1.67 -6.16 -23.45
N PHE A 464 -1.42 -4.92 -23.04
CA PHE A 464 -0.84 -3.90 -23.90
C PHE A 464 0.30 -3.17 -23.21
N LEU A 465 1.35 -2.88 -23.98
CA LEU A 465 2.33 -1.88 -23.59
C LEU A 465 1.60 -0.53 -23.54
N SER A 466 1.76 0.19 -22.44
CA SER A 466 1.43 1.61 -22.44
C SER A 466 2.41 2.35 -23.37
N TYR A 467 2.34 3.68 -23.42
CA TYR A 467 3.38 4.46 -24.10
C TYR A 467 4.65 4.58 -23.23
N PRO A 468 5.83 4.87 -23.83
CA PRO A 468 7.06 5.12 -23.09
C PRO A 468 7.06 6.49 -22.42
N THR A 469 7.68 6.59 -21.24
CA THR A 469 7.75 7.85 -20.46
C THR A 469 9.16 8.17 -20.06
N THR A 470 9.41 9.45 -19.77
CA THR A 470 10.71 9.94 -19.30
C THR A 470 11.07 9.31 -17.95
N ALA A 471 10.11 9.24 -17.01
CA ALA A 471 10.30 8.61 -15.69
C ALA A 471 10.73 7.13 -15.80
N ALA A 472 10.01 6.33 -16.59
CA ALA A 472 10.33 4.92 -16.82
C ALA A 472 11.72 4.76 -17.45
N THR A 473 12.05 5.63 -18.42
CA THR A 473 13.35 5.63 -19.09
C THR A 473 14.49 5.92 -18.10
N LEU A 474 14.30 6.87 -17.19
CA LEU A 474 15.31 7.23 -16.19
C LEU A 474 15.42 6.20 -15.07
N ASN A 475 14.32 5.56 -14.66
CA ASN A 475 14.31 4.42 -13.76
C ASN A 475 15.12 3.24 -14.33
N LEU A 476 14.94 2.93 -15.62
CA LEU A 476 15.76 1.96 -16.34
C LEU A 476 17.23 2.40 -16.36
N ALA A 477 17.51 3.67 -16.70
CA ALA A 477 18.89 4.17 -16.73
C ALA A 477 19.61 4.02 -15.38
N ALA A 478 18.92 4.34 -14.29
CA ALA A 478 19.44 4.27 -12.93
C ALA A 478 19.72 2.82 -12.51
N THR A 479 18.72 1.95 -12.62
CA THR A 479 18.82 0.54 -12.19
C THR A 479 19.75 -0.28 -13.07
N ALA A 480 19.78 -0.05 -14.38
CA ALA A 480 20.71 -0.73 -15.28
C ALA A 480 22.17 -0.29 -15.05
N ALA A 481 22.42 0.97 -14.66
CA ALA A 481 23.74 1.39 -14.22
C ALA A 481 24.15 0.68 -12.91
N GLN A 482 23.24 0.56 -11.95
CA GLN A 482 23.48 -0.23 -10.74
C GLN A 482 23.73 -1.70 -11.01
N CYS A 483 22.93 -2.33 -11.88
CA CYS A 483 23.18 -3.69 -12.37
C CYS A 483 24.61 -3.82 -12.91
N ALA A 484 25.01 -2.91 -13.81
CA ALA A 484 26.31 -2.99 -14.47
C ALA A 484 27.49 -3.03 -13.49
N ARG A 485 27.48 -2.23 -12.42
CA ARG A 485 28.57 -2.24 -11.43
C ARG A 485 28.52 -3.44 -10.49
N VAL A 486 27.34 -3.91 -10.12
CA VAL A 486 27.18 -5.04 -9.18
C VAL A 486 27.56 -6.35 -9.86
N TRP A 487 27.18 -6.53 -11.12
CA TRP A 487 27.45 -7.74 -11.89
C TRP A 487 28.82 -7.76 -12.59
N LYS A 488 29.57 -6.65 -12.57
CA LYS A 488 30.82 -6.48 -13.31
C LYS A 488 31.80 -7.66 -13.20
N ASP A 489 31.99 -8.17 -11.98
CA ASP A 489 32.93 -9.26 -11.69
C ASP A 489 32.24 -10.64 -11.59
N LEU A 490 30.90 -10.67 -11.57
CA LEU A 490 30.08 -11.89 -11.43
C LEU A 490 29.67 -12.46 -12.79
N ASP A 491 29.18 -11.59 -13.68
CA ASP A 491 28.79 -11.87 -15.06
C ASP A 491 29.12 -10.64 -15.92
N PRO A 492 30.36 -10.53 -16.44
CA PRO A 492 30.80 -9.35 -17.18
C PRO A 492 30.00 -9.09 -18.46
N ALA A 493 29.45 -10.13 -19.09
CA ALA A 493 28.65 -9.99 -20.30
C ALA A 493 27.29 -9.36 -19.97
N TYR A 494 26.63 -9.84 -18.92
CA TYR A 494 25.39 -9.26 -18.43
C TYR A 494 25.59 -7.83 -17.92
N ALA A 495 26.69 -7.56 -17.19
CA ALA A 495 27.05 -6.23 -16.77
C ALA A 495 27.21 -5.24 -17.94
N GLN A 496 27.80 -5.68 -19.05
CA GLN A 496 27.94 -4.87 -20.26
C GLN A 496 26.59 -4.60 -20.94
N GLN A 497 25.67 -5.57 -20.95
CA GLN A 497 24.30 -5.38 -21.45
C GLN A 497 23.55 -4.34 -20.61
N CYS A 498 23.60 -4.47 -19.28
CA CYS A 498 23.05 -3.49 -18.35
C CYS A 498 23.62 -2.10 -18.59
N LEU A 499 24.94 -1.95 -18.75
CA LEU A 499 25.55 -0.64 -19.01
C LEU A 499 25.10 -0.04 -20.34
N ALA A 500 25.03 -0.85 -21.40
CA ALA A 500 24.56 -0.38 -22.71
C ALA A 500 23.10 0.10 -22.64
N SER A 501 22.23 -0.66 -21.98
CA SER A 501 20.84 -0.27 -21.76
C SER A 501 20.74 1.06 -20.99
N ALA A 502 21.54 1.21 -19.92
CA ALA A 502 21.59 2.41 -19.10
C ALA A 502 21.97 3.68 -19.89
N GLU A 503 23.06 3.59 -20.68
CA GLU A 503 23.54 4.73 -21.46
C GLU A 503 22.59 5.08 -22.62
N ASN A 504 21.91 4.10 -23.20
CA ASN A 504 20.90 4.31 -24.24
C ASN A 504 19.66 5.00 -23.68
N ALA A 505 19.19 4.55 -22.51
CA ALA A 505 18.06 5.16 -21.80
C ALA A 505 18.37 6.61 -21.41
N TRP A 506 19.56 6.88 -20.87
CA TRP A 506 20.00 8.24 -20.57
C TRP A 506 19.97 9.17 -21.79
N LYS A 507 20.50 8.72 -22.93
CA LYS A 507 20.50 9.48 -24.18
C LYS A 507 19.07 9.74 -24.67
N ALA A 508 18.19 8.75 -24.59
CA ALA A 508 16.80 8.87 -24.99
C ALA A 508 16.03 9.86 -24.10
N ALA A 509 16.18 9.78 -22.78
CA ALA A 509 15.57 10.72 -21.84
C ALA A 509 16.06 12.17 -22.05
N HIS A 510 17.33 12.36 -22.44
CA HIS A 510 17.85 13.70 -22.78
C HIS A 510 17.25 14.30 -24.04
N LYS A 511 16.85 13.45 -25.00
CA LYS A 511 16.13 13.85 -26.22
C LYS A 511 14.65 14.12 -25.93
N HIS A 512 14.04 13.34 -25.05
CA HIS A 512 12.62 13.38 -24.71
C HIS A 512 12.40 13.56 -23.21
N LYS A 513 12.49 14.81 -22.75
CA LYS A 513 12.55 15.15 -21.32
C LYS A 513 11.19 15.28 -20.62
N ASN A 514 10.11 15.33 -21.39
CA ASN A 514 8.79 15.76 -20.92
C ASN A 514 7.68 14.88 -21.49
N ILE A 515 7.84 13.55 -21.39
CA ILE A 515 6.78 12.60 -21.69
C ILE A 515 6.36 11.94 -20.39
N TYR A 516 5.18 12.31 -19.90
CA TYR A 516 4.69 12.00 -18.57
C TYR A 516 3.64 10.89 -18.59
N ALA A 517 3.59 10.09 -17.53
CA ALA A 517 2.49 9.15 -17.30
C ALA A 517 1.27 9.89 -16.76
N TYR A 518 0.08 9.42 -17.09
CA TYR A 518 -1.20 9.98 -16.63
C TYR A 518 -2.16 8.87 -16.20
N ASP A 519 -3.15 9.24 -15.38
CA ASP A 519 -4.25 8.36 -15.01
C ASP A 519 -5.35 8.34 -16.06
N ASN A 520 -5.11 7.58 -17.13
CA ASN A 520 -6.02 7.46 -18.26
C ASN A 520 -6.30 6.02 -18.71
N PHE A 521 -5.64 4.99 -18.16
CA PHE A 521 -5.88 3.60 -18.54
C PHE A 521 -6.79 2.88 -17.54
N VAL A 522 -7.77 2.12 -18.03
CA VAL A 522 -8.76 1.46 -17.15
C VAL A 522 -8.16 0.29 -16.40
N GLY A 523 -7.28 -0.52 -16.99
CA GLY A 523 -6.86 -1.80 -16.42
C GLY A 523 -5.62 -1.81 -15.52
N SER A 524 -5.14 -0.65 -15.08
CA SER A 524 -3.91 -0.57 -14.28
C SER A 524 -3.74 0.74 -13.56
N GLY A 525 -2.97 0.72 -12.46
CA GLY A 525 -2.57 1.92 -11.74
C GLY A 525 -1.76 2.89 -12.62
N PRO A 526 -1.86 4.21 -12.40
CA PRO A 526 -1.26 5.18 -13.30
C PRO A 526 0.25 5.29 -13.17
N TYR A 527 0.76 5.26 -11.92
CA TYR A 527 2.13 5.67 -11.58
C TYR A 527 2.52 6.97 -12.30
N ASP A 528 1.60 7.94 -12.27
CA ASP A 528 1.72 9.24 -12.93
C ASP A 528 2.73 10.13 -12.22
N ASP A 529 3.46 10.92 -13.01
CA ASP A 529 4.47 11.83 -12.50
C ASP A 529 4.82 12.87 -13.58
N THR A 530 4.88 14.14 -13.16
CA THR A 530 5.20 15.30 -14.00
C THR A 530 6.50 15.99 -13.60
N GLU A 531 7.15 15.58 -12.51
CA GLU A 531 8.39 16.17 -12.00
C GLU A 531 9.56 15.23 -12.25
N MET A 532 10.49 15.57 -13.16
CA MET A 532 11.55 14.62 -13.59
C MET A 532 12.94 14.96 -13.05
N ASP A 533 13.08 16.09 -12.35
CA ASP A 533 14.39 16.62 -11.98
C ASP A 533 15.13 15.68 -11.00
N ASP A 534 14.39 14.91 -10.20
CA ASP A 534 14.94 13.91 -9.29
C ASP A 534 15.25 12.58 -9.98
N GLU A 535 14.47 12.10 -10.95
CA GLU A 535 14.83 10.95 -11.78
C GLU A 535 16.10 11.23 -12.59
N PHE A 536 16.22 12.44 -13.16
CA PHE A 536 17.43 12.85 -13.86
C PHE A 536 18.64 12.87 -12.92
N TYR A 537 18.45 13.34 -11.68
CA TYR A 537 19.50 13.32 -10.66
C TYR A 537 19.89 11.90 -10.27
N TRP A 538 18.92 11.03 -9.98
CA TRP A 538 19.16 9.65 -9.59
C TRP A 538 19.87 8.88 -10.70
N ALA A 539 19.37 8.91 -11.93
CA ALA A 539 20.03 8.25 -13.07
C ALA A 539 21.46 8.77 -13.29
N ALA A 540 21.69 10.09 -13.16
CA ALA A 540 23.02 10.67 -13.26
C ALA A 540 23.95 10.18 -12.14
N ALA A 541 23.45 10.06 -10.91
CA ALA A 541 24.21 9.56 -9.77
C ALA A 541 24.63 8.10 -9.96
N GLU A 542 23.72 7.24 -10.42
CA GLU A 542 24.01 5.82 -10.69
C GLU A 542 24.99 5.65 -11.86
N LEU A 543 24.79 6.36 -12.98
CA LEU A 543 25.67 6.34 -14.13
C LEU A 543 27.06 6.91 -13.82
N PHE A 544 27.14 7.99 -13.04
CA PHE A 544 28.42 8.55 -12.61
C PHE A 544 29.18 7.59 -11.70
N THR A 545 28.51 7.00 -10.71
CA THR A 545 29.12 6.04 -9.78
C THR A 545 29.64 4.82 -10.51
N THR A 546 28.94 4.38 -11.55
CA THR A 546 29.29 3.20 -12.36
C THR A 546 30.43 3.46 -13.35
N THR A 547 30.44 4.63 -14.01
CA THR A 547 31.32 4.89 -15.16
C THR A 547 32.43 5.91 -14.92
N GLY A 548 32.25 6.79 -13.93
CA GLY A 548 33.11 7.95 -13.69
C GLY A 548 33.08 9.03 -14.77
N LYS A 549 32.21 8.94 -15.78
CA LYS A 549 32.19 9.90 -16.91
C LYS A 549 31.80 11.32 -16.47
N ALA A 550 32.47 12.31 -17.06
CA ALA A 550 32.32 13.71 -16.70
C ALA A 550 30.92 14.29 -17.02
N GLU A 551 30.23 13.75 -18.02
CA GLU A 551 28.88 14.20 -18.40
C GLU A 551 27.85 13.94 -17.28
N TYR A 552 27.87 12.75 -16.68
CA TYR A 552 26.98 12.39 -15.58
C TYR A 552 27.31 13.16 -14.31
N LYS A 553 28.62 13.35 -14.03
CA LYS A 553 29.09 14.21 -12.95
C LYS A 553 28.55 15.63 -13.09
N LYS A 554 28.60 16.19 -14.29
CA LYS A 554 28.07 17.55 -14.56
C LYS A 554 26.56 17.60 -14.37
N ALA A 555 25.83 16.60 -14.87
CA ALA A 555 24.38 16.50 -14.72
C ALA A 555 23.96 16.47 -13.24
N LEU A 556 24.51 15.53 -12.45
CA LEU A 556 24.15 15.42 -11.04
C LEU A 556 24.55 16.66 -10.23
N GLN A 557 25.68 17.33 -10.56
CA GLN A 557 26.12 18.54 -9.85
C GLN A 557 25.31 19.79 -10.21
N SER A 558 24.64 19.78 -11.37
CA SER A 558 23.80 20.89 -11.83
C SER A 558 22.34 20.73 -11.38
N SER A 559 21.96 19.56 -10.85
CA SER A 559 20.61 19.29 -10.38
C SER A 559 20.29 20.09 -9.10
N PRO A 560 19.04 20.58 -8.93
CA PRO A 560 18.57 21.13 -7.66
C PRO A 560 18.63 20.11 -6.51
N TYR A 561 18.67 18.82 -6.82
CA TYR A 561 18.74 17.72 -5.85
C TYR A 561 20.17 17.27 -5.52
N TYR A 562 21.21 17.98 -5.97
CA TYR A 562 22.59 17.58 -5.70
C TYR A 562 22.87 17.41 -4.18
N LEU A 563 23.05 16.15 -3.77
CA LEU A 563 23.25 15.72 -2.38
C LEU A 563 22.06 16.02 -1.44
N ALA A 564 20.87 16.23 -2.01
CA ALA A 564 19.64 16.44 -1.25
C ALA A 564 19.18 15.13 -0.61
N THR A 565 18.58 15.26 0.57
CA THR A 565 17.96 14.15 1.31
C THR A 565 16.59 14.59 1.83
N PRO A 566 15.70 13.65 2.16
CA PRO A 566 14.41 13.96 2.77
C PRO A 566 14.58 14.84 4.02
N LYS A 567 13.68 15.81 4.24
CA LYS A 567 13.78 16.72 5.41
C LYS A 567 13.07 16.20 6.67
N GLY A 568 12.08 15.32 6.52
CA GLY A 568 11.49 14.56 7.62
C GLY A 568 10.02 14.85 8.00
N ASP A 569 9.36 15.80 7.34
CA ASP A 569 7.94 16.17 7.49
C ASP A 569 7.11 15.85 6.23
N ILE A 570 5.78 15.73 6.40
CA ILE A 570 4.82 15.42 5.32
C ILE A 570 4.73 16.54 4.27
N ASP A 571 4.99 17.79 4.68
CA ASP A 571 4.99 18.97 3.83
C ASP A 571 6.34 19.24 3.14
N ALA A 572 7.37 18.43 3.40
CA ALA A 572 8.61 18.48 2.61
C ALA A 572 8.59 17.49 1.46
N THR A 573 9.33 17.85 0.42
CA THR A 573 9.71 17.10 -0.79
C THR A 573 10.43 15.76 -0.51
N GLY A 574 9.85 14.84 0.26
CA GLY A 574 10.64 14.13 1.26
C GLY A 574 11.00 12.67 1.00
N ASP A 575 10.24 11.79 1.64
CA ASP A 575 10.62 10.39 1.83
C ASP A 575 10.82 9.69 0.49
N LEU A 576 11.65 8.65 0.48
CA LEU A 576 11.84 7.84 -0.71
C LEU A 576 10.54 7.11 -1.05
N TYR A 577 10.07 7.26 -2.29
CA TYR A 577 8.92 6.56 -2.87
C TYR A 577 9.02 6.63 -4.40
N TRP A 578 8.03 6.10 -5.12
CA TRP A 578 8.10 5.91 -6.56
C TRP A 578 8.06 7.21 -7.40
N GLN A 579 7.53 8.33 -6.88
CA GLN A 579 7.62 9.68 -7.52
C GLN A 579 8.72 10.57 -6.90
N GLY A 580 9.51 10.04 -5.95
CA GLY A 580 10.45 10.84 -5.17
C GLY A 580 11.73 10.08 -4.97
N VAL A 581 12.58 10.07 -5.99
CA VAL A 581 13.73 9.17 -6.11
C VAL A 581 15.08 9.86 -5.89
N SER A 582 15.09 11.18 -5.62
CA SER A 582 16.34 11.90 -5.35
C SER A 582 17.14 11.31 -4.19
N GLY A 583 16.46 10.80 -3.16
CA GLY A 583 17.08 10.13 -2.03
C GLY A 583 17.96 8.95 -2.45
N ALA A 584 17.53 8.15 -3.43
CA ALA A 584 18.28 7.01 -3.95
C ALA A 584 19.63 7.43 -4.53
N GLY A 585 19.66 8.49 -5.34
CA GLY A 585 20.91 9.04 -5.90
C GLY A 585 21.89 9.50 -4.81
N THR A 586 21.41 10.21 -3.80
CA THR A 586 22.28 10.68 -2.70
C THR A 586 22.78 9.52 -1.83
N LEU A 587 21.96 8.50 -1.57
CA LEU A 587 22.37 7.29 -0.86
C LEU A 587 23.50 6.57 -1.60
N THR A 588 23.37 6.38 -2.92
CA THR A 588 24.42 5.78 -3.76
C THR A 588 25.73 6.58 -3.68
N LEU A 589 25.68 7.90 -3.84
CA LEU A 589 26.88 8.76 -3.80
C LEU A 589 27.59 8.77 -2.44
N ALA A 590 26.87 8.53 -1.35
CA ALA A 590 27.41 8.51 0.01
C ALA A 590 28.00 7.14 0.40
N LEU A 591 27.43 6.06 -0.13
CA LEU A 591 27.74 4.67 0.23
C LEU A 591 28.77 4.05 -0.70
N VAL A 592 28.57 4.15 -2.02
CA VAL A 592 29.35 3.43 -3.03
C VAL A 592 30.59 4.24 -3.41
N PRO A 593 31.80 3.65 -3.45
CA PRO A 593 33.03 4.36 -3.86
C PRO A 593 32.90 5.02 -5.24
N ASN A 594 33.20 6.32 -5.31
CA ASN A 594 33.09 7.11 -6.54
C ASN A 594 34.12 8.27 -6.57
N HIS A 595 34.16 9.01 -7.69
CA HIS A 595 35.15 10.07 -7.94
C HIS A 595 34.63 11.50 -7.66
N LEU A 596 33.67 11.66 -6.76
CA LEU A 596 33.34 12.99 -6.21
C LEU A 596 34.48 13.51 -5.31
N PRO A 597 34.60 14.84 -5.14
CA PRO A 597 35.46 15.40 -4.11
C PRO A 597 35.06 14.85 -2.73
N ALA A 598 36.04 14.50 -1.89
CA ALA A 598 35.76 13.95 -0.54
C ALA A 598 34.81 14.83 0.28
N LYS A 599 34.93 16.17 0.16
CA LYS A 599 34.02 17.13 0.81
C LYS A 599 32.54 16.97 0.41
N ASP A 600 32.27 16.53 -0.81
CA ASP A 600 30.91 16.36 -1.33
C ASP A 600 30.33 15.03 -0.84
N ILE A 601 31.15 13.97 -0.78
CA ILE A 601 30.78 12.69 -0.16
C ILE A 601 30.46 12.88 1.33
N GLU A 602 31.32 13.59 2.07
CA GLU A 602 31.08 13.89 3.49
C GLU A 602 29.84 14.78 3.70
N LYS A 603 29.54 15.68 2.75
CA LYS A 603 28.30 16.45 2.78
C LYS A 603 27.07 15.55 2.56
N ALA A 604 27.12 14.60 1.63
CA ALA A 604 26.03 13.63 1.43
C ALA A 604 25.79 12.80 2.71
N ARG A 605 26.86 12.26 3.31
CA ARG A 605 26.79 11.52 4.58
C ARG A 605 26.20 12.38 5.71
N SER A 606 26.65 13.62 5.85
CA SER A 606 26.12 14.55 6.85
C SER A 606 24.64 14.86 6.63
N ASN A 607 24.17 14.96 5.38
CA ASN A 607 22.76 15.20 5.07
C ASN A 607 21.91 13.96 5.42
N ILE A 608 22.38 12.76 5.12
CA ILE A 608 21.73 11.49 5.50
C ILE A 608 21.61 11.37 7.02
N ILE A 609 22.70 11.63 7.75
CA ILE A 609 22.71 11.63 9.23
C ILE A 609 21.71 12.63 9.79
N LYS A 610 21.62 13.83 9.21
CA LYS A 610 20.66 14.85 9.62
C LYS A 610 19.22 14.41 9.37
N THR A 611 18.94 13.80 8.22
CA THR A 611 17.62 13.22 7.91
C THR A 611 17.24 12.15 8.94
N ALA A 612 18.15 11.22 9.22
CA ALA A 612 17.96 10.18 10.23
C ALA A 612 17.75 10.75 11.64
N ASP A 613 18.45 11.83 11.99
CA ASP A 613 18.22 12.56 13.24
C ASP A 613 16.80 13.12 13.33
N THR A 614 16.29 13.72 12.25
CA THR A 614 14.91 14.22 12.22
C THR A 614 13.90 13.08 12.38
N TYR A 615 14.10 11.96 11.68
CA TYR A 615 13.24 10.78 11.83
C TYR A 615 13.21 10.25 13.26
N HIS A 616 14.39 10.08 13.88
CA HIS A 616 14.48 9.64 15.28
C HIS A 616 13.84 10.64 16.25
N GLN A 617 13.96 11.95 16.03
CA GLN A 617 13.32 12.96 16.87
C GLN A 617 11.79 12.89 16.85
N SER A 618 11.18 12.39 15.77
CA SER A 618 9.71 12.24 15.67
C SER A 618 9.16 11.17 16.62
N ILE A 619 9.95 10.16 16.99
CA ILE A 619 9.55 9.07 17.90
C ILE A 619 9.04 9.61 19.24
N GLY A 620 9.73 10.60 19.80
CA GLY A 620 9.35 11.20 21.08
C GLY A 620 8.08 12.08 21.02
N LYS A 621 7.60 12.39 19.82
CA LYS A 621 6.39 13.19 19.57
C LYS A 621 5.19 12.33 19.21
N GLU A 622 5.38 11.02 19.04
CA GLU A 622 4.32 10.10 18.66
C GLU A 622 4.01 9.09 19.79
N GLY A 623 2.75 8.96 20.18
CA GLY A 623 2.27 8.05 21.21
C GLY A 623 2.48 6.56 20.87
N TYR A 624 2.46 6.16 19.60
CA TYR A 624 2.91 4.83 19.18
C TYR A 624 4.40 4.75 18.83
N ARG A 625 5.17 5.80 19.18
CA ARG A 625 6.63 5.86 19.15
C ARG A 625 7.25 5.51 17.80
N ILE A 626 6.66 5.96 16.70
CA ILE A 626 7.19 5.71 15.34
C ILE A 626 8.04 6.89 14.83
N PRO A 627 8.99 6.66 13.91
CA PRO A 627 9.78 7.72 13.28
C PRO A 627 8.97 8.54 12.25
N TYR A 628 7.69 8.81 12.53
CA TYR A 628 6.73 9.49 11.67
C TYR A 628 5.74 10.27 12.53
N HIS A 629 5.61 11.58 12.29
CA HIS A 629 4.74 12.45 13.09
C HIS A 629 3.87 13.31 12.16
N THR A 630 2.70 12.77 11.84
CA THR A 630 1.64 13.40 11.05
C THR A 630 0.29 12.94 11.58
N GLU A 631 -0.76 13.71 11.35
CA GLU A 631 -2.14 13.34 11.68
C GLU A 631 -2.81 12.61 10.50
N GLU A 632 -2.43 12.92 9.26
CA GLU A 632 -2.93 12.26 8.04
C GLU A 632 -1.93 11.25 7.51
N TYR A 633 -2.45 10.09 7.07
CA TYR A 633 -1.68 8.95 6.58
C TYR A 633 -2.00 8.71 5.10
N PRO A 634 -0.99 8.69 4.21
CA PRO A 634 -1.21 8.43 2.79
C PRO A 634 -1.37 6.93 2.49
N TRP A 635 -1.80 6.60 1.27
CA TRP A 635 -1.76 5.24 0.74
C TRP A 635 -0.33 4.70 0.82
N GLY A 636 -0.17 3.54 1.46
CA GLY A 636 1.14 2.90 1.62
C GLY A 636 1.94 3.47 2.78
N SER A 637 1.29 4.06 3.79
CA SER A 637 1.96 4.69 4.93
C SER A 637 2.95 3.78 5.68
N ASN A 638 2.75 2.46 5.70
CA ASN A 638 3.72 1.51 6.25
C ASN A 638 5.05 1.53 5.46
N SER A 639 4.98 1.74 4.13
CA SER A 639 6.16 1.88 3.29
C SER A 639 6.97 3.14 3.60
N ASN A 640 6.34 4.23 4.04
CA ASN A 640 7.08 5.41 4.51
C ASN A 640 7.96 5.05 5.70
N LEU A 641 7.44 4.29 6.67
CA LEU A 641 8.22 3.83 7.83
C LEU A 641 9.41 2.94 7.42
N MET A 642 9.18 2.03 6.46
CA MET A 642 10.22 1.15 5.96
C MET A 642 11.27 1.89 5.12
N ASN A 643 10.87 2.84 4.28
CA ASN A 643 11.81 3.68 3.52
C ASN A 643 12.66 4.56 4.44
N ARG A 644 12.09 5.10 5.52
CA ARG A 644 12.86 5.82 6.55
C ARG A 644 13.91 4.94 7.23
N SER A 645 13.65 3.63 7.32
CA SER A 645 14.58 2.66 7.91
C SER A 645 15.87 2.52 7.11
N ILE A 646 15.85 2.72 5.79
CA ILE A 646 17.05 2.76 4.93
C ILE A 646 18.00 3.89 5.37
N PHE A 647 17.47 5.10 5.57
CA PHE A 647 18.26 6.25 6.02
C PHE A 647 18.77 6.07 7.45
N LEU A 648 17.95 5.53 8.35
CA LEU A 648 18.36 5.22 9.72
C LEU A 648 19.51 4.19 9.72
N GLY A 649 19.39 3.10 8.97
CA GLY A 649 20.39 2.04 8.95
C GLY A 649 21.71 2.49 8.32
N ILE A 650 21.66 3.25 7.23
CA ILE A 650 22.86 3.84 6.62
C ILE A 650 23.51 4.89 7.53
N ALA A 651 22.71 5.70 8.26
CA ALA A 651 23.25 6.60 9.28
C ALA A 651 23.90 5.85 10.44
N TYR A 652 23.35 4.69 10.85
CA TYR A 652 24.04 3.78 11.76
C TYR A 652 25.36 3.31 11.18
N ASP A 653 25.42 2.92 9.91
CA ASP A 653 26.68 2.47 9.32
C ASP A 653 27.77 3.54 9.31
N PHE A 654 27.40 4.81 9.11
CA PHE A 654 28.35 5.93 9.15
C PHE A 654 28.79 6.33 10.56
N THR A 655 27.96 6.14 11.59
CA THR A 655 28.17 6.74 12.92
C THR A 655 28.32 5.72 14.05
N LYS A 656 27.82 4.50 13.84
CA LYS A 656 27.61 3.44 14.81
C LYS A 656 26.80 3.88 16.05
N ASN A 657 25.97 4.91 15.90
CA ASN A 657 25.12 5.39 16.98
C ASN A 657 23.82 4.54 17.09
N PRO A 658 23.60 3.82 18.21
CA PRO A 658 22.50 2.86 18.33
C PRO A 658 21.11 3.49 18.27
N LYS A 659 20.98 4.82 18.45
CA LYS A 659 19.70 5.52 18.31
C LYS A 659 19.04 5.29 16.95
N TYR A 660 19.83 5.09 15.90
CA TYR A 660 19.29 4.85 14.57
C TYR A 660 18.71 3.44 14.42
N ILE A 661 19.36 2.42 15.00
CA ILE A 661 18.78 1.07 15.09
C ILE A 661 17.49 1.12 15.91
N GLN A 662 17.49 1.85 17.03
CA GLN A 662 16.28 2.04 17.84
C GLN A 662 15.13 2.58 16.99
N GLY A 663 15.37 3.55 16.11
CA GLY A 663 14.32 4.08 15.24
C GLY A 663 13.74 3.04 14.27
N ILE A 664 14.56 2.11 13.77
CA ILE A 664 14.10 1.00 12.92
C ILE A 664 13.30 -0.01 13.75
N ILE A 665 13.76 -0.36 14.95
CA ILE A 665 13.03 -1.25 15.87
C ILE A 665 11.67 -0.65 16.23
N ASP A 666 11.64 0.64 16.56
CA ASP A 666 10.40 1.36 16.88
C ASP A 666 9.43 1.41 15.68
N ALA A 667 9.93 1.48 14.44
CA ALA A 667 9.09 1.33 13.24
C ALA A 667 8.56 -0.11 13.09
N MET A 668 9.41 -1.12 13.25
CA MET A 668 9.01 -2.53 13.15
C MET A 668 8.03 -2.95 14.25
N ASP A 669 8.19 -2.45 15.47
CA ASP A 669 7.24 -2.68 16.56
C ASP A 669 5.83 -2.22 16.18
N TYR A 670 5.71 -1.05 15.52
CA TYR A 670 4.43 -0.57 15.01
C TYR A 670 3.89 -1.47 13.89
N ILE A 671 4.74 -1.86 12.94
CA ILE A 671 4.36 -2.77 11.84
C ILE A 671 3.84 -4.11 12.39
N LEU A 672 4.38 -4.58 13.52
CA LEU A 672 4.09 -5.90 14.11
C LEU A 672 3.13 -5.85 15.31
N GLY A 673 2.35 -4.77 15.48
CA GLY A 673 1.21 -4.74 16.42
C GLY A 673 1.23 -3.67 17.50
N ARG A 674 2.33 -2.91 17.66
CA ARG A 674 2.38 -1.75 18.57
C ARG A 674 1.74 -0.51 17.91
N ASN A 675 0.48 -0.63 17.54
CA ASN A 675 -0.31 0.36 16.83
C ASN A 675 -1.77 0.37 17.35
N PRO A 676 -2.59 1.39 17.02
CA PRO A 676 -3.94 1.54 17.57
C PRO A 676 -4.95 0.52 17.05
N LEU A 677 -4.58 -0.32 16.08
CA LEU A 677 -5.41 -1.41 15.60
C LEU A 677 -4.98 -2.79 16.13
N ASP A 678 -3.94 -2.85 16.98
CA ASP A 678 -3.39 -4.09 17.55
C ASP A 678 -3.11 -5.12 16.44
N GLN A 679 -2.66 -4.62 15.29
CA GLN A 679 -2.58 -5.38 14.05
C GLN A 679 -1.12 -5.62 13.68
N SER A 680 -0.72 -6.86 13.45
CA SER A 680 0.49 -7.08 12.66
C SER A 680 0.14 -6.89 11.19
N TYR A 681 0.70 -5.88 10.54
CA TYR A 681 0.52 -5.64 9.10
C TYR A 681 1.31 -6.61 8.23
N VAL A 682 1.96 -7.61 8.83
CA VAL A 682 2.75 -8.62 8.15
C VAL A 682 2.05 -9.97 8.23
N SER A 683 1.84 -10.59 7.09
CA SER A 683 1.21 -11.90 7.00
C SER A 683 2.07 -12.99 7.65
N GLY A 684 1.42 -13.92 8.36
CA GLY A 684 2.10 -15.05 9.01
C GLY A 684 2.86 -14.70 10.30
N TYR A 685 2.92 -13.43 10.70
CA TYR A 685 3.66 -12.98 11.88
C TYR A 685 2.75 -12.22 12.86
N GLY A 686 2.93 -12.48 14.16
CA GLY A 686 2.12 -11.88 15.23
C GLY A 686 0.89 -12.71 15.60
N SER A 687 0.20 -12.29 16.67
CA SER A 687 -1.02 -12.95 17.15
C SER A 687 -2.27 -12.55 16.37
N ARG A 688 -2.23 -11.37 15.73
CA ARG A 688 -3.22 -10.84 14.79
C ARG A 688 -2.52 -10.47 13.47
N PRO A 689 -2.07 -11.46 12.68
CA PRO A 689 -1.40 -11.21 11.41
C PRO A 689 -2.34 -10.64 10.35
N LEU A 690 -1.78 -10.08 9.29
CA LEU A 690 -2.50 -9.78 8.04
C LEU A 690 -2.98 -11.10 7.40
N LEU A 691 -4.28 -11.18 7.09
CA LEU A 691 -4.90 -12.38 6.51
C LEU A 691 -5.48 -12.15 5.12
N ASN A 692 -6.06 -10.97 4.87
CA ASN A 692 -6.94 -10.72 3.72
C ASN A 692 -6.47 -9.53 2.87
N PRO A 693 -5.22 -9.50 2.40
CA PRO A 693 -4.77 -8.40 1.55
C PRO A 693 -5.55 -8.36 0.23
N HIS A 694 -5.69 -7.18 -0.36
CA HIS A 694 -6.20 -7.03 -1.72
C HIS A 694 -5.25 -7.69 -2.72
N HIS A 695 -5.55 -8.93 -3.11
CA HIS A 695 -4.71 -9.72 -4.00
C HIS A 695 -5.52 -10.74 -4.80
N ARG A 696 -5.34 -10.79 -6.13
CA ARG A 696 -6.15 -11.64 -7.02
C ARG A 696 -5.97 -13.14 -6.79
N PHE A 697 -4.76 -13.59 -6.43
CA PHE A 697 -4.48 -15.01 -6.15
C PHE A 697 -4.70 -15.41 -4.69
N TRP A 698 -4.16 -14.66 -3.71
CA TRP A 698 -4.38 -14.87 -2.27
C TRP A 698 -5.77 -14.41 -1.81
N ALA A 699 -6.81 -14.99 -2.40
CA ALA A 699 -8.18 -14.52 -2.30
C ALA A 699 -9.10 -15.48 -1.51
N HIS A 700 -8.56 -16.15 -0.49
CA HIS A 700 -9.30 -17.11 0.34
C HIS A 700 -10.66 -16.62 0.87
N PRO A 701 -10.83 -15.34 1.29
CA PRO A 701 -12.13 -14.84 1.76
C PRO A 701 -13.21 -14.80 0.67
N VAL A 702 -12.82 -14.76 -0.60
CA VAL A 702 -13.74 -14.75 -1.75
C VAL A 702 -13.96 -16.17 -2.28
N ASP A 703 -12.93 -17.01 -2.26
CA ASP A 703 -12.95 -18.39 -2.72
C ASP A 703 -12.08 -19.26 -1.83
N SER A 704 -12.68 -20.23 -1.14
CA SER A 704 -11.97 -21.11 -0.20
C SER A 704 -10.91 -21.99 -0.86
N GLU A 705 -10.96 -22.19 -2.17
CA GLU A 705 -9.93 -22.90 -2.95
C GLU A 705 -8.72 -22.02 -3.28
N SER A 706 -8.86 -20.70 -3.15
CA SER A 706 -7.74 -19.77 -3.24
C SER A 706 -6.90 -19.82 -1.96
N PRO A 707 -5.57 -19.74 -2.05
CA PRO A 707 -4.70 -19.76 -0.87
C PRO A 707 -4.88 -18.51 0.00
N LEU A 708 -4.53 -18.66 1.27
CA LEU A 708 -4.25 -17.51 2.14
C LEU A 708 -2.96 -16.82 1.67
N VAL A 709 -2.76 -15.57 2.07
CA VAL A 709 -1.51 -14.83 1.84
C VAL A 709 -0.29 -15.63 2.33
N ALA A 710 0.82 -15.55 1.59
CA ALA A 710 2.11 -16.12 2.00
C ALA A 710 2.66 -15.37 3.23
N PRO A 711 3.49 -15.98 4.10
CA PRO A 711 4.12 -15.23 5.19
C PRO A 711 5.10 -14.16 4.66
N GLY A 712 5.36 -13.11 5.44
CA GLY A 712 6.35 -12.06 5.12
C GLY A 712 5.90 -11.01 4.12
N VAL A 713 4.59 -10.87 3.89
CA VAL A 713 4.01 -9.85 3.01
C VAL A 713 3.47 -8.71 3.86
N MET A 714 3.86 -7.47 3.53
CA MET A 714 3.47 -6.28 4.28
C MET A 714 2.33 -5.53 3.56
N SER A 715 1.24 -5.28 4.29
CA SER A 715 0.15 -4.41 3.82
C SER A 715 0.58 -2.95 3.73
N GLY A 716 -0.01 -2.19 2.79
CA GLY A 716 0.18 -0.74 2.65
C GLY A 716 -0.08 0.05 3.94
N GLY A 717 -1.05 -0.38 4.74
CA GLY A 717 -1.31 0.17 6.07
C GLY A 717 -2.30 1.34 6.05
N PRO A 718 -2.45 2.05 7.17
CA PRO A 718 -3.47 3.08 7.32
C PRO A 718 -3.41 4.14 6.22
N ASN A 719 -4.57 4.53 5.71
CA ASN A 719 -4.70 5.61 4.76
C ASN A 719 -5.96 6.42 5.10
N SER A 720 -5.74 7.67 5.50
CA SER A 720 -6.79 8.62 5.89
C SER A 720 -6.98 9.74 4.86
N ILE A 721 -6.36 9.62 3.69
CA ILE A 721 -6.39 10.62 2.61
C ILE A 721 -7.28 10.15 1.47
N ASN A 722 -7.09 8.92 1.01
CA ASN A 722 -7.83 8.34 -0.10
C ASN A 722 -8.81 7.27 0.38
N PHE A 723 -10.10 7.47 0.11
CA PHE A 723 -11.20 6.58 0.45
C PHE A 723 -11.99 6.14 -0.80
N SER A 724 -11.29 5.96 -1.93
CA SER A 724 -11.93 5.68 -3.22
C SER A 724 -12.48 4.25 -3.34
N ASP A 725 -12.02 3.32 -2.50
CA ASP A 725 -12.58 1.97 -2.45
C ASP A 725 -13.84 1.87 -1.56
N PRO A 726 -14.76 0.92 -1.81
CA PRO A 726 -15.99 0.79 -1.04
C PRO A 726 -15.75 0.55 0.46
N VAL A 727 -14.69 -0.17 0.84
CA VAL A 727 -14.39 -0.45 2.24
C VAL A 727 -13.92 0.84 2.93
N ALA A 728 -12.94 1.52 2.35
CA ALA A 728 -12.43 2.79 2.83
C ALA A 728 -13.52 3.86 2.87
N SER A 729 -14.34 3.98 1.82
CA SER A 729 -15.48 4.93 1.78
C SER A 729 -16.41 4.75 2.98
N SER A 730 -16.67 3.51 3.40
CA SER A 730 -17.48 3.21 4.60
C SER A 730 -16.87 3.70 5.92
N MET A 731 -15.54 3.90 5.96
CA MET A 731 -14.76 4.36 7.10
C MET A 731 -14.53 5.87 7.13
N LYS A 732 -14.82 6.59 6.04
CA LYS A 732 -14.61 8.04 5.94
C LYS A 732 -15.36 8.78 7.04
N GLY A 733 -14.63 9.53 7.86
CA GLY A 733 -15.16 10.25 9.03
C GLY A 733 -15.45 9.38 10.28
N LYS A 734 -15.21 8.06 10.20
CA LYS A 734 -15.34 7.11 11.32
C LYS A 734 -13.99 6.60 11.85
N CYS A 735 -12.91 6.92 11.17
CA CYS A 735 -11.53 6.64 11.55
C CYS A 735 -10.70 7.93 11.54
N ILE A 736 -9.52 7.89 12.14
CA ILE A 736 -8.55 8.99 12.16
C ILE A 736 -7.15 8.43 11.95
N GLY A 737 -6.40 9.00 11.00
CA GLY A 737 -4.99 8.69 10.74
C GLY A 737 -4.69 7.19 10.80
N GLN A 738 -4.01 6.78 11.88
CA GLN A 738 -3.54 5.42 12.14
C GLN A 738 -4.66 4.37 12.31
N THR A 739 -5.91 4.78 12.52
CA THR A 739 -7.06 3.85 12.64
C THR A 739 -7.82 3.65 11.33
N CYS A 740 -7.43 4.33 10.25
CA CYS A 740 -8.03 4.17 8.93
C CYS A 740 -7.45 2.98 8.16
N TRP A 741 -7.70 1.77 8.65
CA TRP A 741 -7.31 0.51 8.01
C TRP A 741 -8.25 -0.63 8.38
N LYS A 742 -8.42 -1.62 7.48
CA LYS A 742 -9.18 -2.84 7.73
C LYS A 742 -8.56 -4.03 7.00
N ASP A 743 -8.53 -5.20 7.66
CA ASP A 743 -8.08 -6.46 7.04
C ASP A 743 -9.16 -7.06 6.13
N ASP A 744 -9.37 -6.42 4.99
CA ASP A 744 -10.45 -6.74 4.06
C ASP A 744 -9.91 -6.77 2.63
N ILE A 745 -10.22 -7.83 1.90
CA ILE A 745 -9.75 -8.01 0.52
C ILE A 745 -10.33 -6.93 -0.42
N GLY A 746 -11.46 -6.31 -0.06
CA GLY A 746 -12.04 -5.20 -0.81
C GLY A 746 -11.36 -3.85 -0.58
N ALA A 747 -10.41 -3.74 0.36
CA ALA A 747 -9.82 -2.47 0.79
C ALA A 747 -8.50 -2.15 0.05
N TRP A 748 -8.50 -1.96 -1.27
CA TRP A 748 -7.25 -1.74 -2.01
C TRP A 748 -6.47 -0.49 -1.58
N THR A 749 -7.15 0.58 -1.16
CA THR A 749 -6.48 1.80 -0.70
C THR A 749 -5.85 1.69 0.69
N LEU A 750 -6.18 0.63 1.45
CA LEU A 750 -5.75 0.42 2.83
C LEU A 750 -4.89 -0.87 2.99
N ASN A 751 -5.26 -1.93 2.28
CA ASN A 751 -4.82 -3.30 2.54
C ASN A 751 -4.32 -4.03 1.29
N GLU A 752 -3.91 -3.31 0.26
CA GLU A 752 -3.15 -3.91 -0.85
C GLU A 752 -1.74 -4.34 -0.38
N ILE A 753 -1.00 -5.01 -1.25
CA ILE A 753 0.42 -5.36 -1.10
C ILE A 753 1.15 -4.98 -2.39
N THR A 754 2.44 -4.64 -2.33
CA THR A 754 3.19 -4.23 -3.53
C THR A 754 4.69 -4.52 -3.41
N ILE A 755 5.39 -4.60 -4.54
CA ILE A 755 6.85 -4.71 -4.61
C ILE A 755 7.58 -3.54 -3.95
N ASN A 756 7.08 -2.31 -4.07
CA ASN A 756 7.73 -1.12 -3.50
C ASN A 756 7.50 -0.95 -1.99
N TRP A 757 6.57 -1.71 -1.40
CA TRP A 757 6.39 -1.77 0.04
C TRP A 757 7.17 -2.92 0.65
N ASN A 758 7.16 -4.09 0.00
CA ASN A 758 7.91 -5.25 0.46
C ASN A 758 9.43 -5.09 0.31
N ALA A 759 9.93 -4.30 -0.64
CA ALA A 759 11.38 -4.07 -0.81
C ALA A 759 12.03 -3.32 0.38
N PRO A 760 11.52 -2.17 0.85
CA PRO A 760 12.06 -1.53 2.05
C PRO A 760 11.73 -2.32 3.33
N PHE A 761 10.63 -3.09 3.38
CA PHE A 761 10.37 -4.02 4.48
C PHE A 761 11.45 -5.09 4.57
N PHE A 762 11.76 -5.75 3.45
CA PHE A 762 12.90 -6.67 3.31
C PHE A 762 14.21 -6.04 3.77
N TRP A 763 14.47 -4.79 3.35
CA TRP A 763 15.68 -4.06 3.76
C TRP A 763 15.74 -3.90 5.28
N ALA A 764 14.65 -3.44 5.92
CA ALA A 764 14.59 -3.18 7.35
C ALA A 764 14.73 -4.46 8.19
N VAL A 765 13.99 -5.52 7.84
CA VAL A 765 14.03 -6.79 8.57
C VAL A 765 15.40 -7.46 8.46
N SER A 766 16.02 -7.43 7.27
CA SER A 766 17.33 -8.02 7.03
C SER A 766 18.43 -7.25 7.78
N PHE A 767 18.36 -5.92 7.77
CA PHE A 767 19.29 -5.07 8.52
C PHE A 767 19.21 -5.32 10.03
N LEU A 768 18.01 -5.45 10.59
CA LEU A 768 17.83 -5.71 12.02
C LEU A 768 18.32 -7.10 12.43
N ASP A 769 18.04 -8.13 11.62
CA ASP A 769 18.52 -9.48 11.89
C ASP A 769 20.06 -9.56 11.79
N GLU A 770 20.67 -8.94 10.78
CA GLU A 770 22.14 -8.82 10.67
C GLU A 770 22.75 -8.14 11.90
N THR A 771 22.13 -7.07 12.39
CA THR A 771 22.64 -6.29 13.52
C THR A 771 22.45 -6.99 14.87
N ALA A 772 21.53 -7.96 14.96
CA ALA A 772 21.25 -8.73 16.16
C ALA A 772 22.17 -9.95 16.34
N GLN A 773 22.82 -10.39 15.26
CA GLN A 773 23.85 -11.44 15.26
C GLN A 773 25.20 -10.88 15.73
#